data_AF-A0A9Q4DMG9-F1
#
_entry.id   AF-A0A9Q4DMG9-F1
#
_cell.length_a   1.000
_cell.length_b   1.000
_cell.length_c   1.000
_cell.angle_alpha   90.00
_cell.angle_beta   90.00
_cell.angle_gamma   90.00
#
_symmetry.space_group_name_H-M   'P 1'
#
loop_
_entity.id
_entity.type
_entity.pdbx_description
1 polymer ?
#
loop_
_entity_poly.entity_id
_entity_poly.type
_entity_poly.pdbx_seq_one_letter_code
_entity_poly.pdbx_strand_id
1 'polypeptide(L)'
;MPYIDSTPKESLLKFEEDNLQDVFGKMLTENGWVKARSFYKAVVDARAYVSGTSKANYAIAKHDIFRNADGKLLGFATIAQFYLSYLTDKTDPIRRINDEQDPKDLNFGRTPSWEEWVKQKFAEASSKTNLYFYMLEKLPNSNYASDDSIVSIITAPGMGGTAYNLSRDNDRINWYEWWYGYSSEDSVNDPEGSDMEFDGHYTSASPYHVIRSALDIEVFGTEFSRGPESTSLELAITKADPRVMQSPMVKTTLRAQFLEHINNPIWHTNWWTDSEIRVRGYVDSRTVFLILQADNAPAWESNLVPTIPLYFGRINSTDGEGDEGYALFGGTVPPASKVTGANEATSLARDITSESTQILVNDGEKLPEAPTYLIIGNKGTGEIVKLLQKSGNLLLVERAQQGTTARAINTKNTIVQRLTTNSQNADNETIVSTFDFDDPGSKVGETIQPLLKLYPHHPSNGVDSVMVSRSRFGARYQAHYLSWSAPPNQLPPTKMTDRNRKYPRAYESMENTKNYKYQFNASRYSNKIHSSRIAIVHPEEGVRGYLDKAIGFNAQSVNAANLRVRKTNCPEKIYEMYRYLSIGAVSPLTKVPATPFRPVGLGIYAEDYNPNAVPHDIENDVTPPDEVIITKASSPQAQTIDLEYTLPTDADLSYINIYVDGSLYAKGITGTNQYRVTGLTTGFSPEIKITTVDLAGNESVGVVAPTVTVA
;
A
#
# COMPACT_ATOMS: atom_id res chain seq x y z
N MET A 1 35.61 11.79 5.20
CA MET A 1 35.57 10.65 6.15
C MET A 1 35.05 9.45 5.37
N PRO A 2 35.75 8.30 5.36
CA PRO A 2 35.21 7.11 4.70
C PRO A 2 34.02 6.61 5.52
N TYR A 3 32.87 6.48 4.86
CA TYR A 3 31.67 5.89 5.46
C TYR A 3 31.94 4.41 5.75
N ILE A 4 31.80 4.01 7.02
CA ILE A 4 31.74 2.61 7.41
C ILE A 4 30.30 2.17 7.18
N ASP A 5 30.10 1.35 6.14
CA ASP A 5 28.88 0.58 5.99
C ASP A 5 28.88 -0.51 7.07
N SER A 6 28.02 -0.36 8.08
CA SER A 6 27.89 -1.28 9.22
C SER A 6 26.80 -2.34 8.99
N THR A 7 26.26 -2.44 7.77
CA THR A 7 25.24 -3.42 7.46
C THR A 7 25.88 -4.81 7.35
N PRO A 8 25.38 -5.84 8.07
CA PRO A 8 25.81 -7.22 7.84
C PRO A 8 25.64 -7.57 6.36
N LYS A 9 26.56 -8.39 5.82
CA LYS A 9 26.55 -8.97 4.46
C LYS A 9 25.38 -9.94 4.25
N GLU A 10 24.17 -9.50 4.54
CA GLU A 10 22.95 -10.13 4.06
C GLU A 10 22.64 -9.46 2.73
N SER A 11 22.64 -10.23 1.63
CA SER A 11 22.22 -9.75 0.32
C SER A 11 20.84 -9.09 0.43
N LEU A 12 20.82 -7.76 0.47
CA LEU A 12 19.65 -6.91 0.61
C LEU A 12 19.54 -6.13 -0.68
N LEU A 13 18.43 -6.32 -1.41
CA LEU A 13 18.09 -5.43 -2.51
C LEU A 13 17.81 -4.03 -1.93
N LYS A 14 18.65 -3.07 -2.31
CA LYS A 14 18.52 -1.65 -1.98
C LYS A 14 18.06 -0.92 -3.23
N PHE A 15 16.96 -0.18 -3.12
CA PHE A 15 16.39 0.58 -4.22
C PHE A 15 16.45 2.06 -3.91
N GLU A 16 16.74 2.90 -4.91
CA GLU A 16 16.54 4.34 -4.77
C GLU A 16 15.05 4.64 -4.84
N GLU A 17 14.57 5.52 -3.97
CA GLU A 17 13.16 5.90 -3.93
C GLU A 17 12.68 6.54 -5.25
N ASP A 18 13.53 7.33 -5.90
CA ASP A 18 13.22 8.01 -7.17
C ASP A 18 12.91 7.04 -8.32
N ASN A 19 13.49 5.84 -8.27
CA ASN A 19 13.34 4.81 -9.29
C ASN A 19 12.54 3.60 -8.81
N LEU A 20 11.83 3.72 -7.68
CA LEU A 20 11.21 2.57 -7.02
C LEU A 20 10.26 1.80 -7.93
N GLN A 21 9.47 2.49 -8.77
CA GLN A 21 8.53 1.82 -9.66
C GLN A 21 9.24 0.97 -10.72
N ASP A 22 10.29 1.51 -11.32
CA ASP A 22 11.04 0.83 -12.38
C ASP A 22 11.87 -0.33 -11.81
N VAL A 23 12.48 -0.14 -10.64
CA VAL A 23 13.26 -1.19 -9.97
C VAL A 23 12.38 -2.31 -9.44
N PHE A 24 11.21 -1.98 -8.87
CA PHE A 24 10.20 -2.97 -8.49
C PHE A 24 9.74 -3.78 -9.71
N GLY A 25 9.49 -3.10 -10.83
CA GLY A 25 9.15 -3.76 -12.09
C GLY A 25 10.25 -4.70 -12.57
N LYS A 26 11.50 -4.26 -12.52
CA LYS A 26 12.67 -5.08 -12.86
C LYS A 26 12.76 -6.34 -11.98
N MET A 27 12.66 -6.18 -10.66
CA MET A 27 12.67 -7.28 -9.70
C MET A 27 11.56 -8.30 -10.01
N LEU A 28 10.34 -7.86 -10.32
CA LEU A 28 9.28 -8.79 -10.72
C LEU A 28 9.62 -9.53 -12.01
N THR A 29 10.11 -8.81 -13.03
CA THR A 29 10.46 -9.43 -14.32
C THR A 29 11.60 -10.43 -14.23
N GLU A 30 12.60 -10.16 -13.39
CA GLU A 30 13.71 -11.09 -13.11
C GLU A 30 13.24 -12.37 -12.41
N ASN A 31 12.12 -12.30 -11.68
CA ASN A 31 11.51 -13.43 -10.97
C ASN A 31 10.34 -14.07 -11.75
N GLY A 32 10.31 -13.93 -13.08
CA GLY A 32 9.39 -14.66 -13.96
C GLY A 32 8.03 -14.00 -14.20
N TRP A 33 7.85 -12.73 -13.81
CA TRP A 33 6.68 -11.95 -14.18
C TRP A 33 6.87 -11.26 -15.53
N VAL A 34 5.76 -10.90 -16.18
CA VAL A 34 5.78 -10.17 -17.46
C VAL A 34 5.13 -8.81 -17.29
N LYS A 35 5.86 -7.73 -17.60
CA LYS A 35 5.28 -6.38 -17.70
C LYS A 35 4.35 -6.34 -18.92
N ALA A 36 3.05 -6.31 -18.67
CA ALA A 36 2.00 -6.50 -19.65
C ALA A 36 1.46 -5.20 -20.26
N ARG A 37 1.52 -4.09 -19.51
CA ARG A 37 1.16 -2.75 -19.99
C ARG A 37 1.84 -1.67 -19.13
N SER A 38 2.25 -0.57 -19.74
CA SER A 38 2.75 0.64 -19.08
C SER A 38 2.16 1.89 -19.71
N PHE A 39 1.52 2.78 -18.97
CA PHE A 39 0.99 4.04 -19.54
C PHE A 39 0.80 5.11 -18.48
N TYR A 40 0.67 6.36 -18.92
CA TYR A 40 0.33 7.48 -18.04
C TYR A 40 -1.15 7.80 -18.15
N LYS A 41 -1.77 8.17 -17.03
CA LYS A 41 -3.11 8.74 -17.01
C LYS A 41 -3.06 10.14 -16.41
N ALA A 42 -3.32 11.16 -17.22
CA ALA A 42 -3.40 12.55 -16.83
C ALA A 42 -4.85 12.96 -16.61
N VAL A 43 -5.13 13.59 -15.47
CA VAL A 43 -6.47 14.04 -15.11
C VAL A 43 -6.44 15.52 -14.79
N VAL A 44 -7.38 16.23 -15.41
CA VAL A 44 -7.57 17.66 -15.24
C VAL A 44 -8.95 17.91 -14.64
N ASP A 45 -9.00 18.73 -13.60
CA ASP A 45 -10.24 19.23 -13.05
C ASP A 45 -11.03 20.07 -14.09
N ALA A 46 -12.34 19.87 -14.18
CA ALA A 46 -13.22 20.59 -15.09
C ALA A 46 -13.15 22.12 -14.92
N ARG A 47 -12.77 22.61 -13.73
CA ARG A 47 -12.44 24.03 -13.47
C ARG A 47 -11.46 24.63 -14.48
N ALA A 48 -10.50 23.86 -15.00
CA ALA A 48 -9.55 24.35 -16.01
C ALA A 48 -10.23 24.85 -17.31
N TYR A 49 -11.49 24.48 -17.54
CA TYR A 49 -12.28 24.87 -18.70
C TYR A 49 -13.28 26.00 -18.40
N VAL A 50 -13.34 26.48 -17.16
CA VAL A 50 -14.22 27.58 -16.74
C VAL A 50 -13.52 28.92 -16.94
N SER A 51 -14.20 29.86 -17.60
CA SER A 51 -13.67 31.21 -17.79
C SER A 51 -13.52 31.94 -16.46
N GLY A 52 -12.36 32.55 -16.22
CA GLY A 52 -12.08 33.29 -14.99
C GLY A 52 -11.54 32.44 -13.83
N THR A 53 -11.31 31.13 -14.03
CA THR A 53 -10.75 30.28 -12.98
C THR A 53 -9.36 30.74 -12.55
N SER A 54 -9.16 30.86 -11.24
CA SER A 54 -7.86 31.22 -10.66
C SER A 54 -7.03 29.98 -10.31
N LYS A 55 -7.64 28.78 -10.21
CA LYS A 55 -6.98 27.55 -9.75
C LYS A 55 -7.56 26.29 -10.43
N ALA A 56 -6.69 25.35 -10.76
CA ALA A 56 -7.08 24.02 -11.25
C ALA A 56 -6.25 22.90 -10.59
N ASN A 57 -6.90 21.78 -10.30
CA ASN A 57 -6.27 20.58 -9.74
C ASN A 57 -5.87 19.59 -10.84
N TYR A 58 -4.72 18.95 -10.67
CA TYR A 58 -4.17 17.95 -11.58
C TYR A 58 -3.74 16.71 -10.80
N ALA A 59 -3.92 15.54 -11.41
CA ALA A 59 -3.21 14.33 -11.01
C ALA A 59 -2.76 13.55 -12.23
N ILE A 60 -1.55 13.04 -12.17
CA ILE A 60 -0.96 12.21 -13.22
C ILE A 60 -0.51 10.92 -12.57
N ALA A 61 -0.99 9.78 -13.06
CA ALA A 61 -0.59 8.47 -12.57
C ALA A 61 0.22 7.72 -13.64
N LYS A 62 1.34 7.10 -13.26
CA LYS A 62 2.05 6.13 -14.11
C LYS A 62 1.63 4.73 -13.70
N HIS A 63 0.99 4.00 -14.59
CA HIS A 63 0.49 2.64 -14.36
C HIS A 63 1.41 1.61 -14.99
N ASP A 64 1.92 0.70 -14.16
CA ASP A 64 2.61 -0.51 -14.59
C ASP A 64 1.78 -1.75 -14.22
N ILE A 65 1.44 -2.55 -15.21
CA ILE A 65 0.64 -3.77 -15.03
C ILE A 65 1.52 -4.98 -15.29
N PHE A 66 1.64 -5.86 -14.31
CA PHE A 66 2.41 -7.08 -14.37
C PHE A 66 1.49 -8.31 -14.38
N ARG A 67 1.89 -9.32 -15.15
CA ARG A 67 1.22 -10.61 -15.23
C ARG A 67 2.12 -11.67 -14.62
N ASN A 68 1.56 -12.47 -13.71
CA ASN A 68 2.28 -13.60 -13.12
C ASN A 68 2.11 -14.88 -13.96
N ALA A 69 2.79 -15.96 -13.56
CA ALA A 69 2.74 -17.25 -14.27
C ALA A 69 1.33 -17.90 -14.29
N ASP A 70 0.48 -17.59 -13.31
CA ASP A 70 -0.92 -18.04 -13.25
C ASP A 70 -1.86 -17.14 -14.10
N GLY A 71 -1.32 -16.13 -14.79
CA GLY A 71 -2.04 -15.21 -15.65
C GLY A 71 -2.83 -14.11 -14.90
N LYS A 72 -2.67 -13.99 -13.58
CA LYS A 72 -3.28 -12.92 -12.77
C LYS A 72 -2.50 -11.62 -12.94
N LEU A 73 -3.21 -10.50 -12.81
CA LEU A 73 -2.69 -9.17 -13.09
C LEU A 73 -2.58 -8.33 -11.82
N LEU A 74 -1.38 -7.84 -11.55
CA LEU A 74 -1.07 -6.87 -10.50
C LEU A 74 -0.77 -5.53 -11.16
N GLY A 75 -1.54 -4.50 -10.80
CA GLY A 75 -1.25 -3.13 -11.15
C GLY A 75 -0.49 -2.42 -10.03
N PHE A 76 0.50 -1.64 -10.43
CA PHE A 76 1.26 -0.75 -9.56
C PHE A 76 1.25 0.65 -10.19
N ALA A 77 0.73 1.62 -9.45
CA ALA A 77 0.73 3.02 -9.84
C ALA A 77 1.43 3.93 -8.82
N THR A 78 2.10 4.95 -9.34
CA THR A 78 2.59 6.12 -8.61
C THR A 78 1.88 7.36 -9.14
N ILE A 79 1.75 8.39 -8.31
CA ILE A 79 0.95 9.57 -8.65
C ILE A 79 1.75 10.84 -8.39
N ALA A 80 1.69 11.76 -9.35
CA ALA A 80 1.99 13.16 -9.17
C ALA A 80 0.69 13.94 -8.99
N GLN A 81 0.56 14.65 -7.87
CA GLN A 81 -0.62 15.47 -7.59
C GLN A 81 -0.17 16.90 -7.29
N PHE A 82 -0.76 17.86 -7.99
CA PHE A 82 -0.44 19.27 -7.84
C PHE A 82 -1.65 20.14 -8.22
N TYR A 83 -1.58 21.42 -7.88
CA TYR A 83 -2.52 22.42 -8.37
C TYR A 83 -1.72 23.54 -9.04
N LEU A 84 -2.35 24.22 -9.99
CA LEU A 84 -1.81 25.44 -10.57
C LEU A 84 -2.75 26.56 -10.17
N SER A 85 -2.20 27.69 -9.71
CA SER A 85 -2.98 28.89 -9.42
C SER A 85 -2.38 30.13 -10.08
N TYR A 86 -3.25 30.95 -10.67
CA TYR A 86 -2.91 32.21 -11.32
C TYR A 86 -2.23 33.21 -10.38
N LEU A 87 -2.58 33.17 -9.08
CA LEU A 87 -2.06 34.10 -8.07
C LEU A 87 -0.65 33.72 -7.59
N THR A 88 -0.37 32.43 -7.48
CA THR A 88 0.90 31.90 -6.96
C THR A 88 1.91 31.56 -8.05
N ASP A 89 1.46 30.97 -9.16
CA ASP A 89 2.32 30.43 -10.21
C ASP A 89 2.27 31.30 -11.46
N LYS A 90 2.74 32.55 -11.35
CA LYS A 90 2.73 33.52 -12.46
C LYS A 90 3.49 33.07 -13.72
N THR A 91 4.31 32.02 -13.60
CA THR A 91 5.16 31.47 -14.67
C THR A 91 4.55 30.28 -15.40
N ASP A 92 3.69 29.48 -14.74
CA ASP A 92 3.08 28.27 -15.28
C ASP A 92 1.56 28.45 -15.42
N PRO A 93 1.00 28.48 -16.64
CA PRO A 93 -0.44 28.66 -16.84
C PRO A 93 -1.20 27.39 -16.44
N ILE A 94 -2.49 27.57 -16.17
CA ILE A 94 -3.45 26.48 -16.22
C ILE A 94 -3.47 25.94 -17.67
N ARG A 95 -3.21 24.64 -17.83
CA ARG A 95 -3.24 23.95 -19.13
C ARG A 95 -4.47 23.07 -19.28
N ARG A 96 -5.00 22.99 -20.50
CA ARG A 96 -6.10 22.10 -20.88
C ARG A 96 -5.56 20.97 -21.75
N ILE A 97 -6.29 19.86 -21.80
CA ILE A 97 -5.90 18.69 -22.61
C ILE A 97 -5.75 19.11 -24.07
N ASN A 98 -4.55 18.91 -24.63
CA ASN A 98 -4.19 19.27 -26.00
C ASN A 98 -4.44 20.75 -26.36
N ASP A 99 -4.31 21.65 -25.37
CA ASP A 99 -4.51 23.09 -25.54
C ASP A 99 -3.61 23.72 -26.61
N GLU A 100 -2.44 23.15 -26.82
CA GLU A 100 -1.49 23.60 -27.83
C GLU A 100 -1.99 23.42 -29.27
N GLN A 101 -3.00 22.55 -29.47
CA GLN A 101 -3.54 22.19 -30.78
C GLN A 101 -4.84 22.92 -31.12
N ASP A 102 -5.52 23.54 -30.15
CA ASP A 102 -6.76 24.28 -30.38
C ASP A 102 -6.47 25.77 -30.69
N PRO A 103 -6.71 26.27 -31.92
CA PRO A 103 -6.47 27.66 -32.29
C PRO A 103 -7.29 28.69 -31.48
N LYS A 104 -8.31 28.23 -30.74
CA LYS A 104 -9.14 29.08 -29.87
C LYS A 104 -8.63 29.13 -28.43
N ASP A 105 -7.62 28.32 -28.10
CA ASP A 105 -7.00 28.29 -26.79
C ASP A 105 -6.00 29.45 -26.61
N LEU A 106 -5.93 29.99 -25.40
CA LEU A 106 -4.92 30.99 -25.02
C LEU A 106 -3.50 30.39 -25.02
N ASN A 107 -3.38 29.07 -24.87
CA ASN A 107 -2.14 28.31 -24.90
C ASN A 107 -1.79 27.74 -26.29
N PHE A 108 -2.48 28.17 -27.37
CA PHE A 108 -2.22 27.67 -28.72
C PHE A 108 -0.74 27.85 -29.15
N GLY A 109 -0.13 26.80 -29.68
CA GLY A 109 1.28 26.80 -30.12
C GLY A 109 2.31 26.84 -28.99
N ARG A 110 1.90 26.64 -27.73
CA ARG A 110 2.79 26.62 -26.57
C ARG A 110 3.65 25.35 -26.53
N THR A 111 4.91 25.51 -26.16
CA THR A 111 5.84 24.41 -25.86
C THR A 111 6.10 24.32 -24.35
N PRO A 112 6.31 23.12 -23.78
CA PRO A 112 6.25 21.80 -24.43
C PRO A 112 4.82 21.37 -24.83
N SER A 113 4.69 20.33 -25.66
CA SER A 113 3.37 19.75 -26.00
C SER A 113 2.63 19.24 -24.75
N TRP A 114 1.32 18.97 -24.82
CA TRP A 114 0.57 18.43 -23.67
C TRP A 114 1.21 17.16 -23.12
N GLU A 115 1.62 16.25 -24.01
CA GLU A 115 2.20 14.97 -23.64
C GLU A 115 3.56 15.11 -22.93
N GLU A 116 4.45 15.92 -23.49
CA GLU A 116 5.75 16.21 -22.89
C GLU A 116 5.59 16.93 -21.55
N TRP A 117 4.65 17.88 -21.47
CA TRP A 117 4.34 18.60 -20.25
C TRP A 117 3.83 17.67 -19.14
N VAL A 118 2.96 16.71 -19.47
CA VAL A 118 2.49 15.68 -18.53
C VAL A 118 3.65 14.84 -18.00
N LYS A 119 4.53 14.34 -18.89
CA LYS A 119 5.69 13.55 -18.46
C LYS A 119 6.66 14.37 -17.60
N GLN A 120 6.89 15.64 -17.95
CA GLN A 120 7.70 16.57 -17.17
C GLN A 120 7.09 16.81 -15.78
N LYS A 121 5.81 17.18 -15.70
CA LYS A 121 5.13 17.44 -14.43
C LYS A 121 5.03 16.20 -13.56
N PHE A 122 4.88 15.02 -14.18
CA PHE A 122 4.96 13.76 -13.44
C PHE A 122 6.34 13.59 -12.80
N ALA A 123 7.44 13.80 -13.53
CA ALA A 123 8.78 13.70 -12.97
C ALA A 123 9.05 14.74 -11.85
N GLU A 124 8.51 15.96 -11.99
CA GLU A 124 8.65 17.03 -11.00
C GLU A 124 7.85 16.80 -9.71
N ALA A 125 6.61 16.31 -9.83
CA ALA A 125 5.64 16.29 -8.74
C ALA A 125 5.22 14.89 -8.29
N SER A 126 5.86 13.82 -8.79
CA SER A 126 5.56 12.44 -8.36
C SER A 126 5.80 12.27 -6.86
N SER A 127 4.81 11.73 -6.17
CA SER A 127 4.97 11.32 -4.77
C SER A 127 5.87 10.10 -4.72
N LYS A 128 6.97 10.27 -3.99
CA LYS A 128 8.01 9.27 -3.80
C LYS A 128 7.62 8.20 -2.77
N THR A 129 6.60 8.49 -1.95
CA THR A 129 6.26 7.66 -0.78
C THR A 129 4.93 6.94 -0.89
N ASN A 130 4.01 7.43 -1.74
CA ASN A 130 2.67 6.87 -1.90
C ASN A 130 2.63 5.90 -3.09
N LEU A 131 2.40 4.63 -2.79
CA LEU A 131 2.32 3.55 -3.76
C LEU A 131 0.90 3.02 -3.81
N TYR A 132 0.40 2.76 -5.02
CA TYR A 132 -0.96 2.25 -5.22
C TYR A 132 -0.92 0.90 -5.90
N PHE A 133 -1.46 -0.12 -5.24
CA PHE A 133 -1.55 -1.47 -5.77
C PHE A 133 -3.01 -1.86 -6.02
N TYR A 134 -3.27 -2.58 -7.10
CA TYR A 134 -4.62 -3.07 -7.42
C TYR A 134 -4.56 -4.35 -8.24
N MET A 135 -5.65 -5.11 -8.25
CA MET A 135 -5.81 -6.32 -9.05
C MET A 135 -6.71 -6.04 -10.24
N LEU A 136 -6.45 -6.73 -11.36
CA LEU A 136 -7.29 -6.67 -12.55
C LEU A 136 -7.73 -8.07 -12.97
N GLU A 137 -8.97 -8.22 -13.40
CA GLU A 137 -9.41 -9.45 -14.08
C GLU A 137 -8.92 -9.50 -15.52
N LYS A 138 -8.82 -8.34 -16.17
CA LYS A 138 -8.47 -8.24 -17.58
C LYS A 138 -7.60 -7.01 -17.85
N LEU A 139 -6.70 -7.12 -18.83
CA LEU A 139 -5.92 -5.98 -19.30
C LEU A 139 -6.83 -4.90 -19.93
N PRO A 140 -6.46 -3.61 -19.77
CA PRO A 140 -7.13 -2.53 -20.48
C PRO A 140 -6.96 -2.66 -22.00
N ASN A 141 -7.94 -2.17 -22.74
CA ASN A 141 -7.92 -2.19 -24.20
C ASN A 141 -6.72 -1.41 -24.73
N SER A 142 -5.89 -2.04 -25.56
CA SER A 142 -4.69 -1.43 -26.15
C SER A 142 -5.00 -0.23 -27.03
N ASN A 143 -6.22 -0.13 -27.58
CA ASN A 143 -6.64 1.01 -28.39
C ASN A 143 -6.91 2.27 -27.55
N TYR A 144 -7.09 2.11 -26.24
CA TYR A 144 -7.33 3.21 -25.31
C TYR A 144 -6.10 3.52 -24.46
N ALA A 145 -5.35 2.49 -24.08
CA ALA A 145 -4.10 2.62 -23.34
C ALA A 145 -3.06 1.67 -23.97
N SER A 146 -2.25 2.20 -24.88
CA SER A 146 -1.09 1.50 -25.43
C SER A 146 0.15 1.73 -24.56
N ASP A 147 1.22 0.98 -24.81
CA ASP A 147 2.45 1.13 -24.05
C ASP A 147 3.09 2.52 -24.23
N ASP A 148 3.54 3.11 -23.12
CA ASP A 148 4.08 4.46 -22.95
C ASP A 148 3.18 5.61 -23.44
N SER A 149 1.89 5.34 -23.68
CA SER A 149 0.90 6.34 -24.07
C SER A 149 0.41 7.19 -22.90
N ILE A 150 -0.21 8.33 -23.24
CA ILE A 150 -0.84 9.24 -22.26
C ILE A 150 -2.35 9.22 -22.49
N VAL A 151 -3.07 8.73 -21.50
CA VAL A 151 -4.53 8.78 -21.43
C VAL A 151 -4.91 10.06 -20.69
N SER A 152 -5.66 10.95 -21.33
CA SER A 152 -6.07 12.21 -20.70
C SER A 152 -7.59 12.26 -20.51
N ILE A 153 -8.03 12.60 -19.30
CA ILE A 153 -9.45 12.79 -19.00
C ILE A 153 -9.67 14.08 -18.21
N ILE A 154 -10.85 14.66 -18.41
CA ILE A 154 -11.40 15.75 -17.61
C ILE A 154 -12.26 15.09 -16.53
N THR A 155 -12.26 15.63 -15.32
CA THR A 155 -13.02 15.08 -14.20
C THR A 155 -13.83 16.18 -13.53
N ALA A 156 -15.04 15.85 -13.11
CA ALA A 156 -15.92 16.73 -12.34
C ALA A 156 -16.57 15.94 -11.20
N PRO A 157 -16.96 16.60 -10.09
CA PRO A 157 -17.68 15.95 -9.01
C PRO A 157 -18.89 15.14 -9.47
N GLY A 158 -19.10 13.97 -8.86
CA GLY A 158 -20.23 13.10 -9.21
C GLY A 158 -20.06 12.28 -10.49
N MET A 159 -18.95 12.44 -11.22
CA MET A 159 -18.62 11.59 -12.37
C MET A 159 -18.53 10.12 -11.94
N GLY A 160 -19.24 9.24 -12.66
CA GLY A 160 -19.38 7.82 -12.32
C GLY A 160 -20.69 7.45 -11.62
N GLY A 161 -21.57 8.42 -11.30
CA GLY A 161 -22.97 8.18 -10.90
C GLY A 161 -23.14 7.48 -9.55
N THR A 162 -22.07 7.38 -8.75
CA THR A 162 -22.14 6.73 -7.45
C THR A 162 -22.70 7.72 -6.42
N ALA A 163 -23.88 7.45 -5.86
CA ALA A 163 -24.44 8.21 -4.74
C ALA A 163 -23.50 8.29 -3.50
N TYR A 164 -22.43 7.49 -3.52
CA TYR A 164 -21.32 7.52 -2.59
C TYR A 164 -20.40 8.74 -2.85
N ASN A 165 -20.86 9.88 -2.32
CA ASN A 165 -20.12 11.09 -1.98
C ASN A 165 -19.97 12.23 -3.01
N LEU A 166 -21.07 12.85 -3.46
CA LEU A 166 -21.01 14.23 -3.97
C LEU A 166 -20.29 15.15 -2.95
N SER A 167 -20.51 14.95 -1.64
CA SER A 167 -19.84 15.72 -0.59
C SER A 167 -18.33 15.45 -0.43
N ARG A 168 -17.77 14.33 -0.92
CA ARG A 168 -16.32 14.02 -0.87
C ARG A 168 -15.63 14.39 -2.17
N ASP A 169 -16.38 14.34 -3.26
CA ASP A 169 -15.91 14.76 -4.58
C ASP A 169 -15.86 16.28 -4.69
N ASN A 170 -16.68 17.01 -3.92
CA ASN A 170 -16.64 18.47 -3.85
C ASN A 170 -15.41 18.96 -3.06
N ASP A 171 -14.75 19.98 -3.62
CA ASP A 171 -13.71 20.75 -2.96
C ASP A 171 -14.33 21.58 -1.81
N ARG A 172 -14.43 21.01 -0.60
CA ARG A 172 -14.75 21.83 0.58
C ARG A 172 -13.52 22.71 0.84
N ILE A 173 -13.72 24.03 0.81
CA ILE A 173 -12.77 25.18 0.96
C ILE A 173 -11.64 25.06 2.01
N ASN A 174 -11.49 23.98 2.78
CA ASN A 174 -10.47 23.83 3.80
C ASN A 174 -9.43 22.73 3.52
N TRP A 175 -8.89 22.69 2.30
CA TRP A 175 -7.78 21.79 1.94
C TRP A 175 -6.55 21.94 2.86
N TYR A 176 -6.28 23.16 3.34
CA TYR A 176 -5.15 23.50 4.21
C TYR A 176 -5.37 23.04 5.67
N GLU A 177 -6.62 23.16 6.18
CA GLU A 177 -6.97 22.68 7.52
C GLU A 177 -7.13 21.15 7.61
N TRP A 178 -7.48 20.49 6.50
CA TRP A 178 -7.80 19.06 6.48
C TRP A 178 -6.55 18.15 6.49
N TRP A 179 -5.41 18.64 5.96
CA TRP A 179 -4.18 17.84 5.85
C TRP A 179 -3.00 18.35 6.68
N TYR A 180 -2.92 19.66 6.94
CA TYR A 180 -1.74 20.28 7.60
C TYR A 180 -2.05 20.98 8.92
N GLY A 181 -3.32 21.22 9.25
CA GLY A 181 -3.71 21.80 10.54
C GLY A 181 -3.16 23.20 10.83
N TYR A 182 -2.56 23.88 9.84
CA TYR A 182 -2.18 25.29 9.96
C TYR A 182 -3.38 26.15 9.52
N SER A 183 -3.76 27.12 10.33
CA SER A 183 -4.48 28.29 9.84
C SER A 183 -3.43 29.30 9.39
N SER A 184 -3.28 29.51 8.09
CA SER A 184 -2.79 30.83 7.66
C SER A 184 -3.98 31.77 7.75
N GLU A 185 -3.77 32.96 8.32
CA GLU A 185 -4.80 34.02 8.37
C GLU A 185 -5.29 34.43 6.96
N ASP A 186 -4.63 33.95 5.90
CA ASP A 186 -4.95 34.19 4.50
C ASP A 186 -6.13 33.36 3.96
N SER A 187 -6.60 32.31 4.65
CA SER A 187 -7.69 31.45 4.13
C SER A 187 -9.11 32.00 4.36
N VAL A 188 -9.24 33.12 5.07
CA VAL A 188 -10.55 33.73 5.39
C VAL A 188 -11.05 34.66 4.26
N ASN A 189 -10.21 34.97 3.28
CA ASN A 189 -10.55 35.85 2.16
C ASN A 189 -10.23 35.22 0.80
N ASP A 190 -10.69 33.99 0.55
CA ASP A 190 -10.89 33.55 -0.83
C ASP A 190 -12.32 33.96 -1.24
N PRO A 191 -12.50 35.03 -2.05
CA PRO A 191 -13.83 35.48 -2.48
C PRO A 191 -14.51 34.50 -3.44
N GLU A 192 -13.83 33.42 -3.87
CA GLU A 192 -14.17 32.63 -5.05
C GLU A 192 -15.02 31.38 -4.76
N GLY A 193 -15.56 31.24 -3.54
CA GLY A 193 -16.63 30.28 -3.25
C GLY A 193 -17.92 30.52 -4.05
N SER A 194 -17.99 31.55 -4.90
CA SER A 194 -19.12 31.86 -5.79
C SER A 194 -19.04 31.23 -7.17
N ASP A 195 -17.87 30.78 -7.63
CA ASP A 195 -17.67 30.36 -9.03
C ASP A 195 -17.79 28.83 -9.18
N MET A 196 -18.66 28.24 -8.35
CA MET A 196 -18.84 26.80 -8.21
C MET A 196 -19.92 26.22 -9.13
N GLU A 197 -20.59 27.04 -9.94
CA GLU A 197 -21.69 26.61 -10.81
C GLU A 197 -21.43 27.06 -12.25
N PHE A 198 -21.08 26.12 -13.13
CA PHE A 198 -21.21 26.32 -14.57
C PHE A 198 -22.52 25.67 -15.00
N ASP A 199 -23.52 26.50 -15.35
CA ASP A 199 -24.83 26.06 -15.82
C ASP A 199 -25.53 25.04 -14.89
N GLY A 200 -25.47 25.30 -13.57
CA GLY A 200 -26.15 24.53 -12.53
C GLY A 200 -25.40 23.30 -11.99
N HIS A 201 -24.14 23.06 -12.39
CA HIS A 201 -23.34 21.91 -11.93
C HIS A 201 -22.00 22.32 -11.30
N TYR A 202 -21.60 21.56 -10.26
CA TYR A 202 -20.29 21.71 -9.60
C TYR A 202 -19.16 21.29 -10.54
N THR A 203 -18.22 22.20 -10.81
CA THR A 203 -17.07 21.98 -11.69
C THR A 203 -15.77 21.69 -10.94
N SER A 204 -15.76 21.77 -9.61
CA SER A 204 -14.56 21.69 -8.76
C SER A 204 -14.33 20.31 -8.16
N ALA A 205 -13.51 19.50 -8.82
CA ALA A 205 -13.10 18.20 -8.28
C ALA A 205 -12.09 18.36 -7.13
N SER A 206 -12.36 17.68 -6.01
CA SER A 206 -11.43 17.60 -4.89
C SER A 206 -10.13 16.87 -5.29
N PRO A 207 -9.00 17.15 -4.62
CA PRO A 207 -7.76 16.39 -4.77
C PRO A 207 -7.94 14.87 -4.77
N TYR A 208 -8.77 14.39 -3.84
CA TYR A 208 -9.11 12.98 -3.73
C TYR A 208 -9.78 12.45 -5.00
N HIS A 209 -10.74 13.20 -5.55
CA HIS A 209 -11.47 12.80 -6.75
C HIS A 209 -10.53 12.77 -7.98
N VAL A 210 -9.66 13.78 -8.11
CA VAL A 210 -8.68 13.83 -9.20
C VAL A 210 -7.69 12.66 -9.12
N ILE A 211 -7.23 12.29 -7.91
CA ILE A 211 -6.43 11.07 -7.67
C ILE A 211 -7.20 9.80 -8.04
N ARG A 212 -8.45 9.67 -7.59
CA ARG A 212 -9.30 8.50 -7.89
C ARG A 212 -9.46 8.33 -9.39
N SER A 213 -9.75 9.42 -10.11
CA SER A 213 -9.89 9.44 -11.55
C SER A 213 -8.58 9.10 -12.26
N ALA A 214 -7.42 9.51 -11.72
CA ALA A 214 -6.11 9.16 -12.27
C ALA A 214 -5.74 7.69 -12.05
N LEU A 215 -6.15 7.10 -10.92
CA LEU A 215 -5.91 5.69 -10.61
C LEU A 215 -6.88 4.72 -11.32
N ASP A 216 -8.07 5.21 -11.67
CA ASP A 216 -9.07 4.43 -12.37
C ASP A 216 -8.53 3.99 -13.74
N ILE A 217 -8.69 2.71 -14.09
CA ILE A 217 -8.30 2.19 -15.41
C ILE A 217 -9.50 1.62 -16.18
N GLU A 218 -10.70 2.12 -15.86
CA GLU A 218 -11.94 1.74 -16.55
C GLU A 218 -12.42 2.86 -17.47
N VAL A 219 -12.13 4.11 -17.16
CA VAL A 219 -12.45 5.30 -17.96
C VAL A 219 -11.20 5.85 -18.65
N PHE A 220 -11.27 6.01 -19.97
CA PHE A 220 -10.15 6.44 -20.82
C PHE A 220 -10.42 7.72 -21.61
N GLY A 221 -11.63 8.26 -21.58
CA GLY A 221 -11.99 9.45 -22.34
C GLY A 221 -13.27 10.08 -21.82
N THR A 222 -13.24 11.40 -21.76
CA THR A 222 -14.35 12.24 -21.29
C THR A 222 -14.41 13.49 -22.15
N GLU A 223 -15.60 13.96 -22.48
CA GLU A 223 -15.79 15.18 -23.25
C GLU A 223 -16.98 15.96 -22.72
N PHE A 224 -16.95 17.29 -22.86
CA PHE A 224 -18.13 18.11 -22.63
C PHE A 224 -19.12 17.90 -23.77
N SER A 225 -20.33 17.47 -23.45
CA SER A 225 -21.41 17.22 -24.40
C SER A 225 -22.70 17.86 -23.93
N ARG A 226 -23.64 18.14 -24.84
CA ARG A 226 -24.97 18.62 -24.47
C ARG A 226 -25.92 17.45 -24.36
N GLY A 227 -26.64 17.35 -23.25
CA GLY A 227 -27.72 16.37 -23.09
C GLY A 227 -28.85 16.59 -24.10
N PRO A 228 -29.63 15.56 -24.45
CA PRO A 228 -30.71 15.67 -25.43
C PRO A 228 -31.83 16.64 -25.01
N GLU A 229 -31.97 16.92 -23.72
CA GLU A 229 -32.99 17.82 -23.15
C GLU A 229 -32.40 19.01 -22.36
N SER A 230 -31.07 19.12 -22.27
CA SER A 230 -30.40 20.18 -21.51
C SER A 230 -29.69 21.17 -22.42
N THR A 231 -29.80 22.46 -22.08
CA THR A 231 -28.98 23.52 -22.69
C THR A 231 -27.56 23.55 -22.13
N SER A 232 -27.31 22.84 -21.02
CA SER A 232 -26.03 22.79 -20.33
C SER A 232 -25.03 21.81 -20.92
N LEU A 233 -23.75 22.19 -20.82
CA LEU A 233 -22.63 21.30 -21.12
C LEU A 233 -22.42 20.37 -19.93
N GLU A 234 -22.70 19.09 -20.12
CA GLU A 234 -22.46 18.05 -19.14
C GLU A 234 -21.18 17.29 -19.52
N LEU A 235 -20.38 16.94 -18.52
CA LEU A 235 -19.19 16.11 -18.73
C LEU A 235 -19.63 14.65 -18.90
N ALA A 236 -19.44 14.11 -20.10
CA ALA A 236 -19.81 12.75 -20.45
C ALA A 236 -18.59 11.84 -20.62
N ILE A 237 -18.72 10.58 -20.22
CA ILE A 237 -17.71 9.54 -20.44
C ILE A 237 -17.86 9.01 -21.87
N THR A 238 -16.85 9.24 -22.72
CA THR A 238 -16.86 8.86 -24.14
C THR A 238 -16.17 7.54 -24.41
N LYS A 239 -15.12 7.21 -23.64
CA LYS A 239 -14.35 5.97 -23.79
C LYS A 239 -14.22 5.29 -22.43
N ALA A 240 -14.76 4.09 -22.30
CA ALA A 240 -14.62 3.28 -21.10
C ALA A 240 -14.59 1.77 -21.44
N ASP A 241 -13.87 1.00 -20.63
CA ASP A 241 -13.91 -0.47 -20.66
C ASP A 241 -14.27 -1.04 -19.27
N PRO A 242 -15.56 -1.16 -18.94
CA PRO A 242 -16.01 -1.70 -17.66
C PRO A 242 -15.75 -3.20 -17.51
N ARG A 243 -15.18 -3.89 -18.50
CA ARG A 243 -14.86 -5.34 -18.39
C ARG A 243 -13.52 -5.59 -17.70
N VAL A 244 -12.69 -4.55 -17.55
CA VAL A 244 -11.37 -4.61 -16.90
C VAL A 244 -11.49 -5.12 -15.45
N MET A 245 -12.54 -4.70 -14.74
CA MET A 245 -12.80 -5.09 -13.34
C MET A 245 -11.59 -4.80 -12.47
N GLN A 246 -11.36 -3.51 -12.22
CA GLN A 246 -10.30 -3.05 -11.35
C GLN A 246 -10.72 -3.14 -9.88
N SER A 247 -9.92 -3.79 -9.05
CA SER A 247 -10.17 -3.80 -7.61
C SER A 247 -10.12 -2.39 -6.99
N PRO A 248 -10.64 -2.19 -5.77
CA PRO A 248 -10.25 -1.01 -5.00
C PRO A 248 -8.72 -0.89 -4.93
N MET A 249 -8.20 0.33 -4.86
CA MET A 249 -6.75 0.58 -4.82
C MET A 249 -6.25 0.55 -3.38
N VAL A 250 -5.20 -0.22 -3.15
CA VAL A 250 -4.49 -0.31 -1.87
C VAL A 250 -3.44 0.78 -1.82
N LYS A 251 -3.69 1.84 -1.04
CA LYS A 251 -2.73 2.91 -0.79
C LYS A 251 -1.73 2.47 0.28
N THR A 252 -0.49 2.30 -0.15
CA THR A 252 0.66 1.94 0.68
C THR A 252 1.59 3.14 0.78
N THR A 253 1.68 3.75 1.96
CA THR A 253 2.58 4.89 2.19
C THR A 253 3.80 4.45 3.00
N LEU A 254 5.01 4.74 2.49
CA LEU A 254 6.28 4.34 3.11
C LEU A 254 6.69 5.21 4.31
N ARG A 255 6.21 6.46 4.38
CA ARG A 255 6.50 7.40 5.48
C ARG A 255 5.29 8.28 5.80
N ALA A 256 5.33 9.02 6.90
CA ALA A 256 4.24 9.96 7.22
C ALA A 256 4.14 11.07 6.16
N GLN A 257 2.94 11.37 5.66
CA GLN A 257 2.79 12.17 4.45
C GLN A 257 3.21 13.64 4.58
N PHE A 258 3.10 14.23 5.78
CA PHE A 258 3.53 15.62 6.04
C PHE A 258 5.03 15.85 5.81
N LEU A 259 5.80 14.76 5.76
CA LEU A 259 7.23 14.75 5.50
C LEU A 259 7.59 15.06 4.05
N GLU A 260 6.66 14.87 3.11
CA GLU A 260 6.87 15.18 1.69
C GLU A 260 6.83 16.68 1.39
N HIS A 261 6.28 17.49 2.30
CA HIS A 261 5.94 18.90 2.04
C HIS A 261 6.62 19.87 3.01
N ILE A 262 7.69 19.44 3.68
CA ILE A 262 8.48 20.33 4.55
C ILE A 262 9.31 21.26 3.66
N ASN A 263 9.08 22.57 3.75
CA ASN A 263 9.75 23.62 2.96
C ASN A 263 11.29 23.73 3.17
N ASN A 264 11.88 22.90 4.03
CA ASN A 264 13.32 22.85 4.28
C ASN A 264 13.71 21.49 4.88
N PRO A 265 13.73 20.41 4.08
CA PRO A 265 13.92 19.05 4.59
C PRO A 265 15.30 18.88 5.24
N ILE A 266 16.33 19.60 4.76
CA ILE A 266 17.73 19.53 5.23
C ILE A 266 17.89 19.81 6.73
N TRP A 267 17.06 20.69 7.31
CA TRP A 267 17.17 21.11 8.71
C TRP A 267 16.35 20.26 9.68
N HIS A 268 15.35 19.55 9.17
CA HIS A 268 14.44 18.74 9.98
C HIS A 268 14.69 17.25 9.82
N THR A 269 15.32 16.82 8.73
CA THR A 269 15.40 15.41 8.30
C THR A 269 16.64 15.17 7.43
N ASN A 270 17.29 14.01 7.52
CA ASN A 270 18.42 13.65 6.64
C ASN A 270 17.93 13.16 5.26
N TRP A 271 16.94 13.83 4.68
CA TRP A 271 16.31 13.38 3.44
C TRP A 271 16.92 14.01 2.21
N TRP A 272 17.33 13.11 1.34
CA TRP A 272 17.95 13.39 0.07
C TRP A 272 17.21 12.61 -1.01
N THR A 273 17.29 13.08 -2.25
CA THR A 273 16.65 12.45 -3.41
C THR A 273 17.14 11.02 -3.68
N ASP A 274 18.29 10.63 -3.14
CA ASP A 274 18.88 9.29 -3.20
C ASP A 274 18.52 8.42 -1.98
N SER A 275 17.46 8.74 -1.25
CA SER A 275 17.02 7.94 -0.10
C SER A 275 16.81 6.47 -0.50
N GLU A 276 17.51 5.55 0.19
CA GLU A 276 17.43 4.12 -0.07
C GLU A 276 16.18 3.49 0.57
N ILE A 277 15.56 2.57 -0.15
CA ILE A 277 14.51 1.67 0.32
C ILE A 277 15.12 0.28 0.42
N ARG A 278 15.08 -0.26 1.64
CA ARG A 278 15.44 -1.64 1.92
C ARG A 278 14.25 -2.54 1.63
N VAL A 279 14.46 -3.53 0.78
CA VAL A 279 13.45 -4.55 0.45
C VAL A 279 13.88 -5.90 0.99
N ARG A 280 12.98 -6.56 1.72
CA ARG A 280 13.18 -7.90 2.29
C ARG A 280 11.96 -8.76 1.99
N GLY A 281 12.13 -10.05 1.75
CA GLY A 281 10.99 -10.96 1.59
C GLY A 281 11.25 -12.05 0.57
N TYR A 282 10.18 -12.48 -0.08
CA TYR A 282 10.17 -13.55 -1.07
C TYR A 282 9.39 -13.13 -2.31
N VAL A 283 9.97 -13.42 -3.48
CA VAL A 283 9.34 -13.23 -4.78
C VAL A 283 9.58 -14.48 -5.59
N ASP A 284 8.54 -15.01 -6.20
CA ASP A 284 8.63 -16.02 -7.25
C ASP A 284 7.72 -15.62 -8.42
N SER A 285 7.59 -16.50 -9.41
CA SER A 285 6.76 -16.26 -10.60
C SER A 285 5.25 -16.15 -10.34
N ARG A 286 4.77 -16.36 -9.10
CA ARG A 286 3.35 -16.36 -8.72
C ARG A 286 3.01 -15.44 -7.55
N THR A 287 3.88 -15.37 -6.56
CA THR A 287 3.68 -14.76 -5.25
C THR A 287 4.77 -13.73 -4.96
N VAL A 288 4.33 -12.59 -4.41
CA VAL A 288 5.18 -11.50 -3.90
C VAL A 288 4.81 -11.30 -2.44
N PHE A 289 5.78 -11.47 -1.55
CA PHE A 289 5.66 -11.05 -0.15
C PHE A 289 6.90 -10.27 0.25
N LEU A 290 6.75 -8.95 0.33
CA LEU A 290 7.82 -8.01 0.63
C LEU A 290 7.55 -7.23 1.91
N ILE A 291 8.63 -6.86 2.57
CA ILE A 291 8.71 -5.87 3.63
C ILE A 291 9.59 -4.75 3.08
N LEU A 292 8.98 -3.59 2.88
CA LEU A 292 9.62 -2.37 2.41
C LEU A 292 9.96 -1.50 3.62
N GLN A 293 11.13 -0.87 3.63
CA GLN A 293 11.51 0.09 4.66
C GLN A 293 12.35 1.19 4.02
N ALA A 294 11.88 2.43 4.05
CA ALA A 294 12.71 3.57 3.65
C ALA A 294 13.79 3.85 4.70
N ASP A 295 14.81 4.62 4.32
CA ASP A 295 15.92 4.97 5.19
C ASP A 295 15.42 5.61 6.50
N ASN A 296 15.98 5.13 7.61
CA ASN A 296 15.63 5.59 8.93
C ASN A 296 16.41 6.88 9.23
N ALA A 297 15.87 8.02 8.80
CA ALA A 297 16.31 9.30 9.34
C ALA A 297 16.19 9.26 10.88
N PRO A 298 17.13 9.86 11.64
CA PRO A 298 17.07 9.93 13.10
C PRO A 298 15.94 10.87 13.54
N ALA A 299 14.69 10.42 13.41
CA ALA A 299 13.57 10.99 14.14
C ALA A 299 13.53 10.29 15.50
N TRP A 300 13.66 11.07 16.58
CA TRP A 300 13.72 10.56 17.94
C TRP A 300 12.42 9.80 18.28
N GLU A 301 12.46 8.48 18.12
CA GLU A 301 11.50 7.49 18.62
C GLU A 301 10.08 7.47 18.01
N SER A 302 9.79 8.15 16.88
CA SER A 302 8.40 8.37 16.41
C SER A 302 7.81 7.48 15.29
N ASN A 303 8.45 6.36 14.91
CA ASN A 303 7.96 5.41 13.87
C ASN A 303 7.42 6.08 12.59
N LEU A 304 8.02 7.20 12.19
CA LEU A 304 7.63 7.95 10.98
C LEU A 304 7.99 7.22 9.69
N VAL A 305 8.87 6.21 9.79
CA VAL A 305 9.33 5.34 8.71
C VAL A 305 9.23 3.88 9.16
N PRO A 306 8.02 3.28 9.16
CA PRO A 306 7.83 1.90 9.56
C PRO A 306 8.25 0.89 8.50
N THR A 307 8.38 -0.38 8.91
CA THR A 307 8.46 -1.51 7.96
C THR A 307 7.07 -1.86 7.42
N ILE A 308 6.91 -1.77 6.11
CA ILE A 308 5.65 -1.90 5.37
C ILE A 308 5.54 -3.26 4.70
N PRO A 309 4.55 -4.10 5.05
CA PRO A 309 4.28 -5.33 4.32
C PRO A 309 3.54 -5.05 3.01
N LEU A 310 3.87 -5.80 1.98
CA LEU A 310 3.15 -5.90 0.72
C LEU A 310 3.01 -7.38 0.37
N TYR A 311 1.79 -7.85 0.16
CA TYR A 311 1.52 -9.22 -0.26
C TYR A 311 0.61 -9.23 -1.48
N PHE A 312 1.01 -9.97 -2.50
CA PHE A 312 0.16 -10.39 -3.59
C PHE A 312 0.47 -11.85 -3.92
N GLY A 313 -0.51 -12.74 -3.82
CA GLY A 313 -0.26 -14.15 -4.11
C GLY A 313 -1.49 -15.02 -4.02
N ARG A 314 -1.33 -16.29 -4.38
CA ARG A 314 -2.39 -17.29 -4.32
C ARG A 314 -2.73 -17.61 -2.87
N ILE A 315 -4.02 -17.78 -2.58
CA ILE A 315 -4.45 -18.39 -1.32
C ILE A 315 -4.48 -19.91 -1.52
N ASN A 316 -3.74 -20.61 -0.67
CA ASN A 316 -3.67 -22.06 -0.72
C ASN A 316 -4.91 -22.63 -0.03
N SER A 317 -5.60 -23.54 -0.72
CA SER A 317 -6.79 -24.22 -0.21
C SER A 317 -6.43 -25.20 0.90
N THR A 318 -7.26 -25.24 1.95
CA THR A 318 -7.15 -26.23 3.03
C THR A 318 -7.77 -27.58 2.64
N ASP A 319 -8.77 -27.55 1.74
CA ASP A 319 -9.66 -28.68 1.46
C ASP A 319 -9.36 -29.36 0.12
N GLY A 320 -8.32 -28.93 -0.60
CA GLY A 320 -7.94 -29.49 -1.90
C GLY A 320 -8.88 -29.15 -3.05
N GLU A 321 -10.02 -28.51 -2.80
CA GLU A 321 -10.81 -27.85 -3.84
C GLU A 321 -9.95 -26.74 -4.45
N GLY A 322 -9.73 -26.81 -5.77
CA GLY A 322 -8.80 -26.01 -6.56
C GLY A 322 -9.20 -24.54 -6.69
N ASP A 323 -9.54 -23.91 -5.59
CA ASP A 323 -10.00 -22.55 -5.58
C ASP A 323 -8.86 -21.57 -5.89
N GLU A 324 -9.10 -20.69 -6.86
CA GLU A 324 -8.11 -19.79 -7.45
C GLU A 324 -8.16 -18.38 -6.85
N GLY A 325 -8.39 -18.30 -5.54
CA GLY A 325 -8.35 -17.03 -4.82
C GLY A 325 -6.95 -16.42 -4.89
N TYR A 326 -6.87 -15.12 -5.15
CA TYR A 326 -5.67 -14.31 -4.98
C TYR A 326 -5.93 -13.26 -3.91
N ALA A 327 -4.96 -13.04 -3.03
CA ALA A 327 -5.05 -12.05 -1.98
C ALA A 327 -4.08 -10.88 -2.25
N LEU A 328 -4.53 -9.66 -1.96
CA LEU A 328 -3.75 -8.44 -2.00
C LEU A 328 -3.94 -7.68 -0.68
N PHE A 329 -2.83 -7.28 -0.07
CA PHE A 329 -2.84 -6.29 1.00
C PHE A 329 -1.52 -5.55 1.09
N GLY A 330 -1.57 -4.35 1.68
CA GLY A 330 -0.43 -3.47 1.89
C GLY A 330 -0.48 -2.87 3.29
N GLY A 331 0.67 -2.42 3.78
CA GLY A 331 0.74 -1.59 4.95
C GLY A 331 0.84 -0.11 4.61
N THR A 332 0.46 0.74 5.55
CA THR A 332 0.63 2.17 5.41
C THR A 332 0.97 2.82 6.75
N VAL A 333 1.58 4.00 6.69
CA VAL A 333 1.68 4.88 7.86
C VAL A 333 0.28 5.43 8.14
N PRO A 334 -0.17 5.48 9.41
CA PRO A 334 -1.42 6.15 9.73
C PRO A 334 -1.43 7.55 9.12
N PRO A 335 -2.47 7.94 8.37
CA PRO A 335 -2.58 9.31 7.91
C PRO A 335 -2.64 10.20 9.15
N ALA A 336 -1.92 11.31 9.13
CA ALA A 336 -2.08 12.37 10.12
C ALA A 336 -3.39 13.12 9.83
N SER A 337 -4.50 12.41 9.72
CA SER A 337 -5.81 13.04 9.68
C SER A 337 -6.28 13.22 11.11
N LYS A 338 -6.74 14.43 11.44
CA LYS A 338 -7.66 14.58 12.56
C LYS A 338 -8.75 13.55 12.32
N VAL A 339 -8.93 12.60 13.24
CA VAL A 339 -10.19 11.89 13.37
C VAL A 339 -11.21 12.98 13.65
N THR A 340 -11.82 13.47 12.57
CA THR A 340 -13.12 14.11 12.59
C THR A 340 -14.14 13.00 12.83
N GLY A 341 -14.01 12.33 13.99
CA GLY A 341 -15.22 11.88 14.65
C GLY A 341 -16.07 13.13 14.70
N ALA A 342 -17.23 13.09 14.05
CA ALA A 342 -18.21 14.16 14.16
C ALA A 342 -18.19 14.58 15.62
N ASN A 343 -17.86 15.84 15.89
CA ASN A 343 -17.88 16.39 17.24
C ASN A 343 -19.35 16.47 17.63
N GLU A 344 -20.01 15.33 17.84
CA GLU A 344 -21.29 15.25 18.49
C GLU A 344 -21.01 15.54 19.95
N ALA A 345 -20.94 16.83 20.24
CA ALA A 345 -20.80 17.34 21.59
C ALA A 345 -22.19 17.34 22.23
N THR A 346 -22.23 16.88 23.48
CA THR A 346 -23.37 17.08 24.36
C THR A 346 -22.95 18.01 25.49
N SER A 347 -23.87 18.45 26.33
CA SER A 347 -23.56 19.27 27.50
C SER A 347 -24.01 18.58 28.78
N LEU A 348 -23.39 18.96 29.89
CA LEU A 348 -23.80 18.51 31.20
C LEU A 348 -25.22 18.98 31.50
N ALA A 349 -26.08 18.07 31.94
CA ALA A 349 -27.42 18.40 32.41
C ALA A 349 -27.40 19.02 33.82
N ARG A 350 -26.31 18.83 34.56
CA ARG A 350 -26.08 19.40 35.90
C ARG A 350 -24.59 19.58 36.20
N ASP A 351 -24.28 20.51 37.10
CA ASP A 351 -22.93 20.70 37.61
C ASP A 351 -22.45 19.43 38.34
N ILE A 352 -21.16 19.14 38.25
CA ILE A 352 -20.53 17.97 38.87
C ILE A 352 -19.33 18.40 39.73
N THR A 353 -19.09 17.67 40.80
CA THR A 353 -17.95 17.86 41.71
C THR A 353 -16.75 17.01 41.28
N SER A 354 -15.56 17.22 41.87
CA SER A 354 -14.37 16.40 41.60
C SER A 354 -14.58 14.91 41.92
N GLU A 355 -15.42 14.59 42.90
CA GLU A 355 -15.69 13.21 43.34
C GLU A 355 -16.82 12.52 42.56
N SER A 356 -17.49 13.23 41.65
CA SER A 356 -18.65 12.69 40.94
C SER A 356 -18.24 11.59 39.95
N THR A 357 -18.72 10.36 40.15
CA THR A 357 -18.52 9.21 39.24
C THR A 357 -19.74 8.92 38.36
N GLN A 358 -20.85 9.62 38.58
CA GLN A 358 -22.05 9.55 37.76
C GLN A 358 -22.32 10.90 37.12
N ILE A 359 -22.38 10.91 35.79
CA ILE A 359 -22.50 12.13 34.98
C ILE A 359 -23.79 12.07 34.18
N LEU A 360 -24.57 13.14 34.25
CA LEU A 360 -25.83 13.27 33.51
C LEU A 360 -25.63 14.26 32.36
N VAL A 361 -26.01 13.84 31.16
CA VAL A 361 -25.87 14.64 29.94
C VAL A 361 -27.22 14.95 29.33
N ASN A 362 -27.31 16.02 28.54
CA ASN A 362 -28.56 16.41 27.89
C ASN A 362 -28.96 15.45 26.77
N ASP A 363 -27.98 14.85 26.09
CA ASP A 363 -28.18 13.92 24.98
C ASP A 363 -27.04 12.89 24.96
N GLY A 364 -27.33 11.67 25.42
CA GLY A 364 -26.38 10.56 25.47
C GLY A 364 -26.33 9.71 24.19
N GLU A 365 -27.24 9.92 23.24
CA GLU A 365 -27.20 9.24 21.93
C GLU A 365 -26.03 9.74 21.09
N LYS A 366 -25.68 11.02 21.27
CA LYS A 366 -24.47 11.67 20.70
C LYS A 366 -23.15 11.12 21.23
N LEU A 367 -23.18 10.29 22.27
CA LEU A 367 -21.98 9.75 22.91
C LEU A 367 -21.76 8.27 22.52
N PRO A 368 -20.48 7.87 22.33
CA PRO A 368 -20.12 6.50 21.98
C PRO A 368 -20.56 5.47 23.03
N GLU A 369 -20.64 4.21 22.61
CA GLU A 369 -20.89 3.09 23.53
C GLU A 369 -19.70 2.84 24.48
N ALA A 370 -20.00 2.37 25.68
CA ALA A 370 -19.00 2.04 26.69
C ALA A 370 -18.37 0.64 26.43
N PRO A 371 -17.11 0.39 26.86
CA PRO A 371 -16.21 1.30 27.56
C PRO A 371 -15.37 2.17 26.60
N THR A 372 -15.21 3.45 26.92
CA THR A 372 -14.37 4.38 26.14
C THR A 372 -13.85 5.55 26.98
N TYR A 373 -13.08 6.47 26.41
CA TYR A 373 -12.64 7.69 27.07
C TYR A 373 -13.37 8.92 26.51
N LEU A 374 -13.75 9.84 27.39
CA LEU A 374 -14.42 11.10 27.08
C LEU A 374 -13.63 12.28 27.65
N ILE A 375 -13.75 13.45 27.03
CA ILE A 375 -13.25 14.71 27.59
C ILE A 375 -14.43 15.53 28.11
N ILE A 376 -14.31 16.03 29.34
CA ILE A 376 -15.32 16.87 29.97
C ILE A 376 -14.70 18.22 30.28
N GLY A 377 -15.25 19.31 29.71
CA GLY A 377 -14.70 20.66 29.85
C GLY A 377 -14.28 21.31 28.54
N ASN A 378 -13.84 22.56 28.64
CA ASN A 378 -13.40 23.35 27.49
C ASN A 378 -12.16 22.77 26.77
N LYS A 379 -12.10 23.01 25.45
CA LYS A 379 -11.00 22.62 24.55
C LYS A 379 -9.63 23.02 25.14
N GLY A 380 -8.70 22.06 25.24
CA GLY A 380 -7.32 22.28 25.72
C GLY A 380 -7.13 22.23 27.24
N THR A 381 -8.20 22.28 28.05
CA THR A 381 -8.10 22.16 29.52
C THR A 381 -9.02 21.08 30.10
N GLY A 382 -9.75 20.34 29.26
CA GLY A 382 -10.74 19.34 29.68
C GLY A 382 -10.16 18.20 30.52
N GLU A 383 -10.97 17.66 31.41
CA GLU A 383 -10.66 16.47 32.20
C GLU A 383 -10.93 15.22 31.36
N ILE A 384 -10.02 14.23 31.41
CA ILE A 384 -10.20 12.95 30.74
C ILE A 384 -10.85 11.98 31.71
N VAL A 385 -11.99 11.42 31.31
CA VAL A 385 -12.74 10.43 32.09
C VAL A 385 -12.90 9.14 31.29
N LYS A 386 -12.89 8.00 31.99
CA LYS A 386 -13.18 6.69 31.39
C LYS A 386 -14.65 6.37 31.57
N LEU A 387 -15.40 6.29 30.49
CA LEU A 387 -16.77 5.79 30.47
C LEU A 387 -16.78 4.29 30.69
N LEU A 388 -17.37 3.85 31.79
CA LEU A 388 -17.50 2.45 32.16
C LEU A 388 -18.83 1.86 31.67
N GLN A 389 -19.92 2.61 31.78
CA GLN A 389 -21.26 2.21 31.35
C GLN A 389 -22.07 3.42 30.87
N LYS A 390 -22.93 3.20 29.87
CA LYS A 390 -23.90 4.19 29.36
C LYS A 390 -25.32 3.61 29.48
N SER A 391 -26.21 4.36 30.13
CA SER A 391 -27.64 4.03 30.18
C SER A 391 -28.43 5.27 29.78
N GLY A 392 -28.70 5.40 28.48
CA GLY A 392 -29.26 6.61 27.88
C GLY A 392 -28.38 7.83 28.18
N ASN A 393 -28.92 8.78 28.95
CA ASN A 393 -28.27 10.03 29.33
C ASN A 393 -27.42 9.95 30.61
N LEU A 394 -27.44 8.81 31.31
CA LEU A 394 -26.64 8.60 32.52
C LEU A 394 -25.36 7.83 32.18
N LEU A 395 -24.23 8.41 32.56
CA LEU A 395 -22.90 7.88 32.35
C LEU A 395 -22.27 7.49 33.68
N LEU A 396 -21.74 6.28 33.76
CA LEU A 396 -20.86 5.86 34.85
C LEU A 396 -19.42 6.02 34.40
N VAL A 397 -18.62 6.81 35.13
CA VAL A 397 -17.26 7.15 34.74
C VAL A 397 -16.24 6.97 35.87
N GLU A 398 -14.99 6.77 35.47
CA GLU A 398 -13.80 6.92 36.31
C GLU A 398 -13.12 8.27 35.97
N ARG A 399 -12.83 9.07 37.00
CA ARG A 399 -12.31 10.45 36.87
C ARG A 399 -10.78 10.49 36.78
N ALA A 400 -10.21 11.66 36.46
CA ALA A 400 -8.76 11.92 36.53
C ALA A 400 -7.87 10.90 35.78
N GLN A 401 -8.24 10.57 34.55
CA GLN A 401 -7.50 9.59 33.74
C GLN A 401 -6.41 10.26 32.90
N GLN A 402 -5.43 9.49 32.43
CA GLN A 402 -4.34 9.95 31.56
C GLN A 402 -3.59 11.21 32.05
N GLY A 403 -3.33 11.31 33.35
CA GLY A 403 -2.57 12.42 33.95
C GLY A 403 -3.37 13.72 34.13
N THR A 404 -4.68 13.71 33.87
CA THR A 404 -5.56 14.84 34.22
C THR A 404 -5.99 14.80 35.68
N THR A 405 -6.40 15.95 36.24
CA THR A 405 -6.88 16.07 37.62
C THR A 405 -8.38 16.24 37.66
N ALA A 406 -9.04 15.55 38.60
CA ALA A 406 -10.48 15.68 38.80
C ALA A 406 -10.82 17.07 39.34
N ARG A 407 -11.83 17.71 38.75
CA ARG A 407 -12.27 19.04 39.19
C ARG A 407 -13.79 19.22 39.13
N ALA A 408 -14.26 20.30 39.73
CA ALA A 408 -15.65 20.72 39.56
C ALA A 408 -15.86 21.27 38.14
N ILE A 409 -16.95 20.87 37.49
CA ILE A 409 -17.28 21.26 36.12
C ILE A 409 -18.75 21.67 36.07
N ASN A 410 -19.01 22.85 35.50
CA ASN A 410 -20.36 23.39 35.40
C ASN A 410 -21.04 23.09 34.06
N THR A 411 -22.36 23.25 34.03
CA THR A 411 -23.29 23.05 32.90
C THR A 411 -22.95 23.83 31.62
N LYS A 412 -22.18 24.92 31.71
CA LYS A 412 -21.76 25.70 30.53
C LYS A 412 -20.62 25.03 29.76
N ASN A 413 -19.99 24.02 30.33
CA ASN A 413 -18.96 23.26 29.65
C ASN A 413 -19.58 22.21 28.74
N THR A 414 -18.99 22.06 27.56
CA THR A 414 -19.32 20.99 26.62
C THR A 414 -18.60 19.69 27.01
N ILE A 415 -19.29 18.57 26.83
CA ILE A 415 -18.68 17.25 26.77
C ILE A 415 -18.36 17.05 25.30
N VAL A 416 -17.14 17.38 24.96
CA VAL A 416 -16.63 17.26 23.61
C VAL A 416 -15.81 16.00 23.59
N GLN A 417 -15.98 15.21 22.55
CA GLN A 417 -15.01 14.22 22.11
C GLN A 417 -14.96 12.89 22.88
N ARG A 418 -15.22 11.85 22.10
CA ARG A 418 -14.48 10.59 22.16
C ARG A 418 -12.98 10.92 22.11
N LEU A 419 -12.21 10.39 23.05
CA LEU A 419 -10.76 10.26 22.88
C LEU A 419 -10.50 9.14 21.87
N THR A 420 -10.72 9.43 20.59
CA THR A 420 -9.96 8.78 19.52
C THR A 420 -8.82 9.72 19.22
N THR A 421 -7.67 9.51 19.87
CA THR A 421 -6.30 9.97 19.50
C THR A 421 -6.08 11.36 18.86
N ASN A 422 -7.04 12.27 18.89
CA ASN A 422 -7.03 13.47 18.06
C ASN A 422 -7.65 14.66 18.80
N SER A 423 -6.99 15.06 19.89
CA SER A 423 -7.10 16.43 20.37
C SER A 423 -6.65 17.37 19.24
N GLN A 424 -7.44 18.40 18.99
CA GLN A 424 -7.33 19.33 17.87
C GLN A 424 -6.02 20.13 17.76
N ASN A 425 -5.04 19.90 18.64
CA ASN A 425 -3.72 20.54 18.67
C ASN A 425 -2.56 19.51 18.85
N ALA A 426 -2.77 18.22 18.55
CA ALA A 426 -1.67 17.25 18.57
C ALA A 426 -0.84 17.40 17.28
N ASP A 427 0.48 17.61 17.41
CA ASP A 427 1.39 17.60 16.27
C ASP A 427 1.25 16.29 15.47
N ASN A 428 1.37 16.35 14.14
CA ASN A 428 1.18 15.20 13.25
C ASN A 428 2.05 13.98 13.65
N GLU A 429 3.25 14.22 14.16
CA GLU A 429 4.13 13.19 14.72
C GLU A 429 3.51 12.47 15.93
N THR A 430 2.81 13.22 16.78
CA THR A 430 2.10 12.69 17.95
C THR A 430 0.91 11.83 17.52
N ILE A 431 0.17 12.22 16.48
CA ILE A 431 -0.95 11.44 15.93
C ILE A 431 -0.46 10.07 15.43
N VAL A 432 0.62 10.04 14.65
CA VAL A 432 1.23 8.79 14.15
C VAL A 432 1.69 7.90 15.31
N SER A 433 2.29 8.49 16.36
CA SER A 433 2.79 7.74 17.51
C SER A 433 1.73 7.18 18.46
N THR A 434 0.56 7.82 18.50
CA THR A 434 -0.52 7.49 19.43
C THR A 434 -1.65 6.70 18.77
N PHE A 435 -1.56 6.45 17.46
CA PHE A 435 -2.57 5.70 16.70
C PHE A 435 -3.01 4.42 17.41
N ASP A 436 -4.33 4.27 17.61
CA ASP A 436 -4.88 3.13 18.31
C ASP A 436 -5.09 1.95 17.37
N PHE A 437 -4.10 1.06 17.31
CA PHE A 437 -4.23 -0.21 16.61
C PHE A 437 -5.39 -1.04 17.13
N ASP A 438 -5.81 -0.83 18.39
CA ASP A 438 -6.80 -1.62 19.10
C ASP A 438 -8.25 -1.31 18.78
N ASP A 439 -8.54 -0.11 18.29
CA ASP A 439 -9.88 0.32 17.98
C ASP A 439 -10.36 -0.24 16.61
N PRO A 440 -11.37 -1.14 16.58
CA PRO A 440 -11.94 -1.62 15.32
C PRO A 440 -12.55 -0.49 14.48
N GLY A 441 -12.98 0.61 15.12
CA GLY A 441 -13.58 1.76 14.45
C GLY A 441 -12.57 2.72 13.82
N SER A 442 -11.29 2.66 14.19
CA SER A 442 -10.25 3.55 13.70
C SER A 442 -9.80 3.13 12.30
N LYS A 443 -10.50 3.57 11.25
CA LYS A 443 -10.15 3.28 9.85
C LYS A 443 -8.93 4.09 9.41
N VAL A 444 -7.99 3.42 8.73
CA VAL A 444 -6.74 4.02 8.27
C VAL A 444 -6.68 4.09 6.76
N GLY A 445 -7.11 3.02 6.09
CA GLY A 445 -7.16 2.98 4.64
C GLY A 445 -8.44 3.62 4.11
N GLU A 446 -8.29 4.58 3.19
CA GLU A 446 -9.41 5.05 2.39
C GLU A 446 -9.77 3.99 1.34
N THR A 447 -11.06 3.70 1.18
CA THR A 447 -11.50 2.83 0.08
C THR A 447 -11.57 3.65 -1.21
N ILE A 448 -10.49 3.62 -1.98
CA ILE A 448 -10.43 4.20 -3.32
C ILE A 448 -10.99 3.18 -4.30
N GLN A 449 -12.11 3.50 -4.94
CA GLN A 449 -12.78 2.61 -5.90
C GLN A 449 -12.67 3.17 -7.31
N PRO A 450 -12.72 2.34 -8.36
CA PRO A 450 -12.89 2.80 -9.74
C PRO A 450 -14.14 3.68 -9.89
N LEU A 451 -14.18 4.51 -10.94
CA LEU A 451 -15.24 5.50 -11.14
C LEU A 451 -16.60 4.85 -11.45
N LEU A 452 -16.59 3.85 -12.33
CA LEU A 452 -17.81 3.24 -12.87
C LEU A 452 -18.38 2.10 -12.03
N LYS A 453 -17.69 1.69 -10.96
CA LYS A 453 -18.08 0.52 -10.18
C LYS A 453 -18.17 0.79 -8.71
N LEU A 454 -19.24 0.26 -8.15
CA LEU A 454 -19.43 0.08 -6.73
C LEU A 454 -19.41 -1.41 -6.47
N TYR A 455 -18.41 -1.86 -5.72
CA TYR A 455 -18.39 -3.23 -5.26
C TYR A 455 -19.43 -3.41 -4.12
N PRO A 456 -20.10 -4.57 -4.03
CA PRO A 456 -21.14 -4.83 -3.03
C PRO A 456 -20.65 -4.67 -1.58
N HIS A 457 -21.59 -4.68 -0.62
CA HIS A 457 -21.38 -4.52 0.82
C HIS A 457 -19.99 -5.00 1.32
N HIS A 458 -19.21 -4.04 1.86
CA HIS A 458 -17.88 -4.22 2.47
C HIS A 458 -16.71 -4.52 1.50
N PRO A 459 -16.42 -3.63 0.53
CA PRO A 459 -15.20 -3.72 -0.27
C PRO A 459 -13.96 -3.55 0.60
N SER A 460 -12.92 -4.32 0.29
CA SER A 460 -11.63 -4.22 0.98
C SER A 460 -10.91 -2.91 0.60
N ASN A 461 -10.24 -2.28 1.57
CA ASN A 461 -9.26 -1.21 1.30
C ASN A 461 -7.82 -1.74 1.24
N GLY A 462 -7.60 -3.04 1.48
CA GLY A 462 -6.29 -3.69 1.47
C GLY A 462 -5.34 -3.31 2.62
N VAL A 463 -5.78 -2.46 3.56
CA VAL A 463 -4.98 -1.99 4.71
C VAL A 463 -5.60 -2.42 6.03
N ASP A 464 -6.92 -2.23 6.17
CA ASP A 464 -7.70 -2.68 7.33
C ASP A 464 -8.28 -4.08 7.13
N SER A 465 -8.14 -4.63 5.92
CA SER A 465 -8.62 -5.95 5.52
C SER A 465 -7.75 -6.52 4.41
N VAL A 466 -7.79 -7.84 4.23
CA VAL A 466 -7.19 -8.52 3.09
C VAL A 466 -8.18 -8.52 1.94
N MET A 467 -7.77 -8.02 0.78
CA MET A 467 -8.59 -8.08 -0.42
C MET A 467 -8.43 -9.43 -1.08
N VAL A 468 -9.54 -10.08 -1.45
CA VAL A 468 -9.52 -11.33 -2.21
C VAL A 468 -10.19 -11.12 -3.55
N SER A 469 -9.59 -11.61 -4.64
CA SER A 469 -10.09 -11.46 -6.00
C SER A 469 -11.55 -11.90 -6.13
N ARG A 470 -11.87 -13.09 -5.60
CA ARG A 470 -13.22 -13.65 -5.60
C ARG A 470 -13.51 -14.49 -4.35
N SER A 471 -14.63 -14.20 -3.70
CA SER A 471 -15.17 -14.97 -2.58
C SER A 471 -15.72 -16.33 -3.06
N ARG A 472 -15.97 -17.28 -2.15
CA ARG A 472 -16.56 -18.58 -2.49
C ARG A 472 -17.93 -18.45 -3.14
N PHE A 473 -18.71 -17.45 -2.73
CA PHE A 473 -20.02 -17.11 -3.32
C PHE A 473 -19.93 -16.24 -4.58
N GLY A 474 -18.71 -15.93 -5.03
CA GLY A 474 -18.47 -15.24 -6.30
C GLY A 474 -18.47 -13.71 -6.22
N ALA A 475 -18.57 -13.14 -5.02
CA ALA A 475 -18.42 -11.70 -4.81
C ALA A 475 -16.96 -11.27 -5.00
N ARG A 476 -16.74 -10.08 -5.55
CA ARG A 476 -15.40 -9.60 -5.93
C ARG A 476 -14.84 -8.61 -4.91
N TYR A 477 -13.54 -8.71 -4.64
CA TYR A 477 -12.77 -7.76 -3.83
C TYR A 477 -13.33 -7.47 -2.43
N GLN A 478 -14.04 -8.43 -1.86
CA GLN A 478 -14.58 -8.32 -0.51
C GLN A 478 -13.48 -8.34 0.55
N ALA A 479 -13.73 -7.64 1.66
CA ALA A 479 -12.88 -7.63 2.82
C ALA A 479 -12.83 -9.02 3.49
N HIS A 480 -11.63 -9.58 3.62
CA HIS A 480 -11.33 -10.76 4.41
C HIS A 480 -10.38 -10.41 5.55
N TYR A 481 -10.25 -11.32 6.50
CA TYR A 481 -9.48 -11.15 7.72
C TYR A 481 -8.48 -12.28 7.90
N LEU A 482 -7.46 -12.04 8.71
CA LEU A 482 -6.38 -12.97 8.99
C LEU A 482 -6.57 -13.64 10.34
N SER A 483 -6.43 -14.96 10.36
CA SER A 483 -6.45 -15.76 11.57
C SER A 483 -5.22 -16.65 11.62
N TRP A 484 -4.68 -16.88 12.81
CA TRP A 484 -3.56 -17.79 13.04
C TRP A 484 -3.72 -18.44 14.41
N SER A 485 -2.99 -19.53 14.64
CA SER A 485 -3.05 -20.30 15.89
C SER A 485 -2.43 -19.51 17.04
N ALA A 486 -3.26 -18.74 17.72
CA ALA A 486 -2.90 -17.90 18.83
C ALA A 486 -3.77 -18.22 20.07
N PRO A 487 -3.27 -17.95 21.29
CA PRO A 487 -4.05 -18.14 22.52
C PRO A 487 -5.27 -17.20 22.58
N PRO A 488 -6.27 -17.48 23.45
CA PRO A 488 -7.52 -16.73 23.53
C PRO A 488 -7.35 -15.22 23.71
N ASN A 489 -8.22 -14.44 23.05
CA ASN A 489 -8.21 -12.97 22.89
C ASN A 489 -8.34 -12.14 24.20
N GLN A 490 -8.29 -12.75 25.39
CA GLN A 490 -8.54 -12.03 26.64
C GLN A 490 -7.30 -11.31 27.20
N LEU A 491 -6.08 -11.57 26.67
CA LEU A 491 -4.84 -10.95 27.14
C LEU A 491 -3.80 -10.72 26.02
N PRO A 492 -4.03 -9.81 25.05
CA PRO A 492 -3.02 -9.44 24.08
C PRO A 492 -1.86 -8.65 24.72
N PRO A 493 -0.67 -8.61 24.11
CA PRO A 493 0.37 -7.65 24.47
C PRO A 493 -0.16 -6.22 24.42
N THR A 494 -0.11 -5.51 25.54
CA THR A 494 -0.35 -4.06 25.56
C THR A 494 0.77 -3.37 24.77
N LYS A 495 0.39 -2.76 23.66
CA LYS A 495 1.28 -1.90 22.86
C LYS A 495 1.33 -0.52 23.49
N MET A 496 2.05 -0.37 24.60
CA MET A 496 2.25 0.93 25.24
C MET A 496 3.70 1.06 25.69
N THR A 497 4.32 2.19 25.38
CA THR A 497 5.51 2.63 26.12
C THR A 497 5.10 3.33 27.41
N ASP A 498 6.08 3.61 28.28
CA ASP A 498 5.93 4.43 29.49
C ASP A 498 5.33 5.83 29.22
N ARG A 499 5.29 6.27 27.95
CA ARG A 499 4.71 7.54 27.49
C ARG A 499 3.38 7.39 26.74
N ASN A 500 2.68 6.25 26.89
CA ASN A 500 1.38 5.97 26.25
C ASN A 500 1.41 5.99 24.71
N ARG A 501 2.59 5.74 24.10
CA ARG A 501 2.75 5.65 22.64
C ARG A 501 2.61 4.20 22.19
N LYS A 502 1.86 3.96 21.11
CA LYS A 502 1.49 2.61 20.64
C LYS A 502 2.25 2.17 19.39
N TYR A 503 3.57 2.41 19.35
CA TYR A 503 4.37 1.98 18.19
C TYR A 503 4.32 0.44 18.02
N PRO A 504 4.45 -0.06 16.78
CA PRO A 504 4.56 -1.50 16.52
C PRO A 504 5.79 -2.20 17.12
N ARG A 505 6.77 -1.47 17.66
CA ARG A 505 7.88 -2.04 18.46
C ARG A 505 7.76 -1.74 19.97
N ALA A 506 6.78 -0.94 20.36
CA ALA A 506 6.53 -0.56 21.75
C ALA A 506 5.66 -1.62 22.44
N TYR A 507 6.28 -2.73 22.80
CA TYR A 507 5.64 -3.72 23.65
C TYR A 507 6.01 -3.45 25.09
N GLU A 508 5.02 -3.41 25.97
CA GLU A 508 5.31 -3.51 27.40
C GLU A 508 6.05 -4.81 27.68
N SER A 509 6.97 -4.76 28.64
CA SER A 509 7.72 -5.95 29.03
C SER A 509 6.77 -7.07 29.45
N MET A 510 7.17 -8.31 29.16
CA MET A 510 6.36 -9.49 29.47
C MET A 510 6.14 -9.65 30.98
N GLU A 511 7.03 -9.06 31.80
CA GLU A 511 6.95 -9.01 33.25
C GLU A 511 5.83 -8.07 33.74
N ASN A 512 5.68 -6.90 33.13
CA ASN A 512 4.66 -5.91 33.48
C ASN A 512 3.25 -6.41 33.12
N THR A 513 3.13 -7.08 31.97
CA THR A 513 1.84 -7.56 31.45
C THR A 513 1.43 -8.93 31.96
N LYS A 514 2.35 -9.68 32.59
CA LYS A 514 2.18 -11.10 32.97
C LYS A 514 1.76 -12.02 31.81
N ASN A 515 1.96 -11.57 30.58
CA ASN A 515 1.50 -12.26 29.37
C ASN A 515 2.19 -13.60 29.11
N TYR A 516 3.40 -13.80 29.68
CA TYR A 516 4.11 -15.08 29.63
C TYR A 516 3.30 -16.27 30.16
N LYS A 517 2.29 -16.03 31.01
CA LYS A 517 1.47 -17.08 31.63
C LYS A 517 0.42 -17.67 30.69
N TYR A 518 0.09 -16.96 29.60
CA TYR A 518 -1.05 -17.29 28.74
C TYR A 518 -0.68 -17.33 27.25
N GLN A 519 0.62 -17.39 26.95
CA GLN A 519 1.14 -17.39 25.58
C GLN A 519 1.99 -18.62 25.27
N PHE A 520 2.05 -18.97 23.99
CA PHE A 520 2.99 -19.97 23.48
C PHE A 520 4.41 -19.41 23.54
N ASN A 521 5.10 -19.64 24.64
CA ASN A 521 6.51 -19.29 24.75
C ASN A 521 7.36 -20.30 23.97
N ALA A 522 8.46 -19.83 23.38
CA ALA A 522 9.48 -20.73 22.86
C ALA A 522 9.97 -21.64 24.01
N SER A 523 9.99 -22.95 23.77
CA SER A 523 10.49 -23.92 24.75
C SER A 523 11.98 -23.69 24.93
N ARG A 524 12.42 -23.31 26.15
CA ARG A 524 13.85 -23.18 26.49
C ARG A 524 14.62 -24.50 26.39
N TYR A 525 13.93 -25.64 26.47
CA TYR A 525 14.57 -26.96 26.42
C TYR A 525 14.74 -27.48 25.00
N SER A 526 13.76 -27.22 24.13
CA SER A 526 13.77 -27.75 22.76
C SER A 526 14.03 -26.69 21.69
N ASN A 527 14.10 -25.41 22.05
CA ASN A 527 14.17 -24.26 21.14
C ASN A 527 13.10 -24.33 20.04
N LYS A 528 11.91 -24.84 20.38
CA LYS A 528 10.77 -24.94 19.47
C LYS A 528 9.75 -23.87 19.83
N ILE A 529 9.14 -23.28 18.81
CA ILE A 529 8.05 -22.32 18.95
C ILE A 529 6.80 -22.87 18.27
N HIS A 530 5.64 -22.52 18.82
CA HIS A 530 4.37 -22.77 18.13
C HIS A 530 4.21 -21.77 17.00
N SER A 531 4.08 -22.30 15.78
CA SER A 531 3.75 -21.54 14.58
C SER A 531 2.57 -22.18 13.88
N SER A 532 1.92 -21.40 13.03
CA SER A 532 0.83 -21.86 12.19
C SER A 532 0.84 -21.13 10.86
N ARG A 533 0.17 -21.70 9.86
CA ARG A 533 -0.18 -20.98 8.64
C ARG A 533 -1.09 -19.81 8.99
N ILE A 534 -1.01 -18.73 8.22
CA ILE A 534 -1.89 -17.57 8.37
C ILE A 534 -3.11 -17.81 7.49
N ALA A 535 -4.24 -18.14 8.11
CA ALA A 535 -5.50 -18.37 7.44
C ALA A 535 -6.16 -17.05 7.01
N ILE A 536 -6.78 -17.05 5.84
CA ILE A 536 -7.68 -15.99 5.38
C ILE A 536 -9.10 -16.43 5.67
N VAL A 537 -9.89 -15.55 6.28
CA VAL A 537 -11.23 -15.83 6.81
C VAL A 537 -12.20 -14.76 6.33
N HIS A 538 -13.35 -15.19 5.81
CA HIS A 538 -14.50 -14.31 5.62
C HIS A 538 -15.47 -14.48 6.79
N PRO A 539 -16.10 -13.41 7.32
CA PRO A 539 -17.05 -13.50 8.43
C PRO A 539 -18.21 -14.49 8.18
N GLU A 540 -18.65 -14.58 6.93
CA GLU A 540 -19.79 -15.43 6.54
C GLU A 540 -19.37 -16.74 5.85
N GLU A 541 -18.21 -16.77 5.18
CA GLU A 541 -17.76 -17.97 4.44
C GLU A 541 -16.86 -18.87 5.29
N GLY A 542 -16.38 -18.38 6.43
CA GLY A 542 -15.40 -19.09 7.26
C GLY A 542 -13.99 -19.04 6.66
N VAL A 543 -13.20 -20.09 6.92
CA VAL A 543 -11.81 -20.17 6.47
C VAL A 543 -11.77 -20.42 4.97
N ARG A 544 -11.17 -19.48 4.23
CA ARG A 544 -11.00 -19.55 2.78
C ARG A 544 -9.80 -20.40 2.37
N GLY A 545 -8.73 -20.31 3.14
CA GLY A 545 -7.43 -20.91 2.86
C GLY A 545 -6.35 -20.21 3.67
N TYR A 546 -5.09 -20.28 3.24
CA TYR A 546 -3.97 -19.66 3.93
C TYR A 546 -3.00 -18.93 2.98
N LEU A 547 -2.28 -17.94 3.51
CA LEU A 547 -1.24 -17.22 2.78
C LEU A 547 -0.12 -18.16 2.38
N ASP A 548 0.26 -18.12 1.10
CA ASP A 548 1.42 -18.85 0.60
C ASP A 548 2.73 -18.26 1.14
N LYS A 549 3.73 -19.11 1.35
CA LYS A 549 5.10 -18.74 1.78
C LYS A 549 5.19 -17.88 3.05
N ALA A 550 4.17 -17.96 3.91
CA ALA A 550 4.08 -17.17 5.14
C ALA A 550 3.58 -17.99 6.34
N ILE A 551 4.18 -17.74 7.50
CA ILE A 551 3.76 -18.32 8.77
C ILE A 551 3.56 -17.24 9.83
N GLY A 552 2.57 -17.48 10.68
CA GLY A 552 2.28 -16.67 11.86
C GLY A 552 2.79 -17.39 13.12
N PHE A 553 3.40 -16.64 14.02
CA PHE A 553 3.86 -17.11 15.31
C PHE A 553 3.87 -15.97 16.33
N ASN A 554 4.16 -16.27 17.59
CA ASN A 554 4.33 -15.24 18.61
C ASN A 554 5.74 -14.61 18.52
N ALA A 555 5.81 -13.34 18.14
CA ALA A 555 7.09 -12.61 18.03
C ALA A 555 7.80 -12.38 19.37
N GLN A 556 7.09 -12.51 20.50
CA GLN A 556 7.67 -12.23 21.82
C GLN A 556 8.64 -13.33 22.26
N SER A 557 9.79 -12.93 22.80
CA SER A 557 10.85 -13.83 23.30
C SER A 557 11.50 -14.73 22.24
N VAL A 558 11.40 -14.37 20.96
CA VAL A 558 12.14 -15.04 19.87
C VAL A 558 13.48 -14.36 19.67
N ASN A 559 14.57 -15.09 19.93
CA ASN A 559 15.93 -14.63 19.66
C ASN A 559 16.57 -15.50 18.56
N ALA A 560 15.91 -15.56 17.40
CA ALA A 560 16.35 -16.34 16.25
C ALA A 560 16.17 -15.51 14.96
N ALA A 561 17.16 -15.57 14.08
CA ALA A 561 17.09 -14.93 12.76
C ALA A 561 16.16 -15.69 11.80
N ASN A 562 16.19 -17.02 11.87
CA ASN A 562 15.41 -17.92 11.02
C ASN A 562 14.65 -18.96 11.85
N LEU A 563 13.48 -19.34 11.34
CA LEU A 563 12.63 -20.41 11.83
C LEU A 563 12.67 -21.57 10.85
N ARG A 564 12.83 -22.79 11.34
CA ARG A 564 12.79 -24.01 10.54
C ARG A 564 11.45 -24.72 10.70
N VAL A 565 10.77 -25.00 9.60
CA VAL A 565 9.52 -25.77 9.57
C VAL A 565 9.77 -27.05 8.79
N ARG A 566 9.48 -28.21 9.38
CA ARG A 566 9.71 -29.49 8.68
C ARG A 566 8.73 -29.63 7.51
N LYS A 567 9.24 -29.96 6.33
CA LYS A 567 8.41 -30.23 5.15
C LYS A 567 7.59 -31.49 5.38
N THR A 568 6.29 -31.40 5.12
CA THR A 568 5.38 -32.55 5.28
C THR A 568 5.52 -33.47 4.07
N ASN A 569 5.52 -34.79 4.28
CA ASN A 569 5.62 -35.82 3.23
C ASN A 569 6.97 -35.93 2.48
N CYS A 570 8.07 -35.43 3.05
CA CYS A 570 9.42 -35.70 2.55
C CYS A 570 10.07 -36.90 3.29
N PRO A 571 10.60 -37.92 2.59
CA PRO A 571 11.31 -39.04 3.20
C PRO A 571 12.62 -38.59 3.85
N GLU A 572 13.29 -37.59 3.29
CA GLU A 572 14.43 -36.91 3.89
C GLU A 572 14.01 -35.78 4.85
N LYS A 573 14.83 -35.49 5.86
CA LYS A 573 14.58 -34.42 6.85
C LYS A 573 14.83 -33.03 6.27
N ILE A 574 14.07 -32.63 5.25
CA ILE A 574 14.14 -31.30 4.65
C ILE A 574 13.27 -30.33 5.46
N TYR A 575 13.78 -29.12 5.69
CA TYR A 575 13.12 -28.04 6.41
C TYR A 575 12.92 -26.84 5.48
N GLU A 576 11.77 -26.20 5.54
CA GLU A 576 11.57 -24.87 4.98
C GLU A 576 12.08 -23.84 5.99
N MET A 577 12.96 -22.94 5.55
CA MET A 577 13.48 -21.85 6.35
C MET A 577 12.61 -20.61 6.16
N TYR A 578 12.20 -20.01 7.26
CA TYR A 578 11.41 -18.78 7.30
C TYR A 578 12.19 -17.70 8.05
N ARG A 579 12.46 -16.58 7.38
CA ARG A 579 13.12 -15.42 7.99
C ARG A 579 12.13 -14.64 8.83
N TYR A 580 12.52 -14.31 10.05
CA TYR A 580 11.71 -13.47 10.93
C TYR A 580 11.82 -12.00 10.53
N LEU A 581 10.67 -11.36 10.28
CA LEU A 581 10.59 -9.94 9.97
C LEU A 581 9.57 -9.25 10.88
N SER A 582 9.98 -8.13 11.47
CA SER A 582 9.09 -7.28 12.27
C SER A 582 8.35 -6.30 11.38
N ILE A 583 7.05 -6.10 11.67
CA ILE A 583 6.18 -5.18 10.93
C ILE A 583 5.92 -3.92 11.74
N GLY A 584 6.06 -2.77 11.09
CA GLY A 584 5.93 -1.44 11.66
C GLY A 584 4.69 -0.67 11.19
N ALA A 585 4.06 -1.10 10.10
CA ALA A 585 2.95 -0.36 9.51
C ALA A 585 1.62 -0.67 10.18
N VAL A 586 0.62 0.19 9.95
CA VAL A 586 -0.77 -0.27 10.00
C VAL A 586 -0.98 -1.18 8.80
N SER A 587 -1.39 -2.42 9.07
CA SER A 587 -1.71 -3.40 8.04
C SER A 587 -2.66 -4.45 8.61
N PRO A 588 -3.20 -5.36 7.79
CA PRO A 588 -4.05 -6.44 8.29
C PRO A 588 -3.34 -7.35 9.31
N LEU A 589 -2.00 -7.34 9.35
CA LEU A 589 -1.18 -8.13 10.26
C LEU A 589 -0.98 -7.47 11.64
N THR A 590 -1.35 -6.20 11.81
CA THR A 590 -1.08 -5.43 13.03
C THR A 590 -2.32 -4.86 13.72
N LYS A 591 -3.51 -4.97 13.11
CA LYS A 591 -4.73 -4.24 13.51
C LYS A 591 -5.98 -5.15 13.64
N VAL A 592 -6.97 -4.75 14.45
CA VAL A 592 -8.32 -5.35 14.58
C VAL A 592 -9.31 -4.55 13.71
N PRO A 593 -10.36 -5.18 13.15
CA PRO A 593 -10.70 -6.60 13.23
C PRO A 593 -9.86 -7.50 12.31
N ALA A 594 -8.93 -6.92 11.55
CA ALA A 594 -8.15 -7.62 10.54
C ALA A 594 -7.45 -8.87 11.05
N THR A 595 -6.78 -8.78 12.20
CA THR A 595 -6.26 -9.94 12.91
C THR A 595 -6.59 -9.86 14.40
N PRO A 596 -7.27 -10.87 14.98
CA PRO A 596 -7.65 -10.86 16.39
C PRO A 596 -6.45 -10.87 17.35
N PHE A 597 -5.40 -11.62 17.01
CA PHE A 597 -4.18 -11.69 17.81
C PHE A 597 -3.04 -10.99 17.07
N ARG A 598 -2.61 -9.86 17.64
CA ARG A 598 -1.69 -8.90 17.01
C ARG A 598 -0.52 -8.52 17.94
N PRO A 599 0.60 -8.04 17.37
CA PRO A 599 0.97 -8.26 15.98
C PRO A 599 1.09 -9.76 15.69
N VAL A 600 0.93 -10.14 14.43
CA VAL A 600 1.41 -11.45 13.99
C VAL A 600 2.95 -11.39 13.95
N GLY A 601 3.63 -12.32 14.60
CA GLY A 601 5.04 -12.58 14.31
C GLY A 601 5.12 -13.21 12.93
N LEU A 602 5.71 -12.50 11.98
CA LEU A 602 5.73 -12.91 10.58
C LEU A 602 7.03 -13.63 10.23
N GLY A 603 6.88 -14.86 9.73
CA GLY A 603 7.96 -15.58 9.08
C GLY A 603 7.68 -15.62 7.58
N ILE A 604 8.60 -15.10 6.77
CA ILE A 604 8.53 -15.19 5.30
C ILE A 604 9.51 -16.28 4.86
N TYR A 605 9.07 -17.18 3.98
CA TYR A 605 9.92 -18.23 3.43
C TYR A 605 11.17 -17.64 2.78
N ALA A 606 12.31 -18.29 2.99
CA ALA A 606 13.59 -17.94 2.37
C ALA A 606 14.02 -19.05 1.41
N GLU A 607 14.28 -20.25 1.95
CA GLU A 607 14.86 -21.37 1.20
C GLU A 607 14.53 -22.72 1.87
N ASP A 608 14.73 -23.81 1.12
CA ASP A 608 14.71 -25.16 1.67
C ASP A 608 16.11 -25.49 2.24
N TYR A 609 16.15 -26.06 3.45
CA TYR A 609 17.35 -26.45 4.17
C TYR A 609 17.35 -27.95 4.45
N ASN A 610 18.37 -28.65 3.97
CA ASN A 610 18.62 -30.06 4.27
C ASN A 610 19.81 -30.16 5.26
N PRO A 611 19.60 -30.62 6.51
CA PRO A 611 20.67 -30.75 7.51
C PRO A 611 21.65 -31.88 7.18
N ASN A 612 21.29 -32.78 6.25
CA ASN A 612 22.14 -33.86 5.79
C ASN A 612 22.85 -33.51 4.48
N ALA A 613 22.55 -32.35 3.88
CA ALA A 613 23.36 -31.85 2.78
C ALA A 613 24.75 -31.56 3.33
N VAL A 614 25.77 -32.09 2.66
CA VAL A 614 27.15 -31.69 2.91
C VAL A 614 27.23 -30.21 2.54
N PRO A 615 27.61 -29.30 3.46
CA PRO A 615 27.80 -27.90 3.10
C PRO A 615 28.84 -27.84 1.99
N HIS A 616 28.49 -27.26 0.83
CA HIS A 616 29.46 -27.01 -0.23
C HIS A 616 30.49 -25.99 0.28
N ASP A 617 31.77 -26.30 0.10
CA ASP A 617 32.88 -25.44 0.53
C ASP A 617 33.10 -24.31 -0.49
N ILE A 618 32.28 -23.27 -0.39
CA ILE A 618 32.28 -22.13 -1.33
C ILE A 618 33.66 -21.45 -1.45
N GLU A 619 34.49 -21.49 -0.41
CA GLU A 619 35.82 -20.82 -0.45
C GLU A 619 36.86 -21.60 -1.25
N ASN A 620 36.70 -22.91 -1.41
CA ASN A 620 37.63 -23.77 -2.17
C ASN A 620 36.97 -24.50 -3.34
N ASP A 621 35.72 -24.16 -3.67
CA ASP A 621 35.01 -24.78 -4.77
C ASP A 621 35.59 -24.33 -6.11
N VAL A 622 35.97 -25.31 -6.93
CA VAL A 622 36.49 -25.11 -8.29
C VAL A 622 35.67 -25.90 -9.31
N THR A 623 34.60 -26.56 -8.88
CA THR A 623 33.76 -27.43 -9.70
C THR A 623 32.50 -26.68 -10.11
N PRO A 624 32.30 -26.38 -11.41
CA PRO A 624 31.08 -25.74 -11.86
C PRO A 624 29.87 -26.70 -11.73
N PRO A 625 28.63 -26.16 -11.64
CA PRO A 625 27.42 -26.97 -11.60
C PRO A 625 27.20 -27.79 -12.88
N ASP A 626 26.30 -28.78 -12.82
CA ASP A 626 25.83 -29.46 -14.02
C ASP A 626 25.15 -28.48 -14.98
N GLU A 627 25.06 -28.90 -16.24
CA GLU A 627 24.46 -28.10 -17.31
C GLU A 627 22.93 -28.10 -17.25
N VAL A 628 22.31 -27.06 -17.81
CA VAL A 628 20.85 -27.06 -18.02
C VAL A 628 20.43 -28.06 -19.10
N ILE A 629 19.21 -28.60 -18.96
CA ILE A 629 18.59 -29.42 -20.00
C ILE A 629 17.57 -28.57 -20.75
N ILE A 630 17.90 -28.16 -21.98
CA ILE A 630 16.98 -27.38 -22.83
C ILE A 630 15.87 -28.31 -23.34
N THR A 631 14.65 -28.09 -22.90
CA THR A 631 13.47 -28.89 -23.28
C THR A 631 12.83 -28.37 -24.56
N LYS A 632 12.91 -27.06 -24.82
CA LYS A 632 12.32 -26.45 -26.01
C LYS A 632 12.97 -25.10 -26.35
N ALA A 633 13.08 -24.83 -27.64
CA ALA A 633 13.39 -23.51 -28.18
C ALA A 633 12.43 -23.23 -29.34
N SER A 634 11.74 -22.07 -29.34
CA SER A 634 10.79 -21.72 -30.40
C SER A 634 10.64 -20.22 -30.57
N SER A 635 10.29 -19.74 -31.77
CA SER A 635 10.06 -18.31 -32.06
C SER A 635 8.57 -18.07 -32.40
N PRO A 636 7.67 -18.00 -31.42
CA PRO A 636 6.24 -17.82 -31.67
C PRO A 636 5.85 -16.36 -31.96
N GLN A 637 6.72 -15.40 -31.66
CA GLN A 637 6.49 -13.96 -31.83
C GLN A 637 7.67 -13.32 -32.57
N ALA A 638 7.37 -12.29 -33.38
CA ALA A 638 8.39 -11.59 -34.17
C ALA A 638 9.53 -11.08 -33.28
N GLN A 639 10.78 -11.22 -33.76
CA GLN A 639 11.99 -10.75 -33.06
C GLN A 639 12.27 -11.38 -31.69
N THR A 640 11.71 -12.56 -31.39
CA THR A 640 11.89 -13.23 -30.10
C THR A 640 12.17 -14.72 -30.23
N ILE A 641 12.86 -15.29 -29.24
CA ILE A 641 12.97 -16.75 -29.05
C ILE A 641 12.61 -17.09 -27.60
N ASP A 642 11.68 -18.01 -27.44
CA ASP A 642 11.26 -18.60 -26.17
C ASP A 642 12.05 -19.89 -25.91
N LEU A 643 12.72 -19.95 -24.76
CA LEU A 643 13.48 -21.08 -24.27
C LEU A 643 12.74 -21.69 -23.08
N GLU A 644 12.61 -23.01 -23.05
CA GLU A 644 12.19 -23.80 -21.90
C GLU A 644 13.34 -24.75 -21.56
N TYR A 645 13.70 -24.84 -20.27
CA TYR A 645 14.82 -25.64 -19.79
C TYR A 645 14.61 -26.11 -18.35
N THR A 646 15.30 -27.19 -17.98
CA THR A 646 15.34 -27.71 -16.60
C THR A 646 16.68 -27.36 -15.98
N LEU A 647 16.65 -26.74 -14.80
CA LEU A 647 17.84 -26.42 -14.02
C LEU A 647 18.47 -27.69 -13.43
N PRO A 648 19.81 -27.72 -13.26
CA PRO A 648 20.48 -28.82 -12.57
C PRO A 648 20.06 -28.88 -11.10
N THR A 649 20.27 -30.05 -10.48
CA THR A 649 19.92 -30.29 -9.07
C THR A 649 21.05 -29.97 -8.10
N ASP A 650 22.16 -29.41 -8.57
CA ASP A 650 23.30 -29.01 -7.75
C ASP A 650 22.88 -28.04 -6.65
N ALA A 651 23.36 -28.32 -5.44
CA ALA A 651 22.94 -27.61 -4.23
C ALA A 651 23.55 -26.19 -4.12
N ASP A 652 24.62 -25.93 -4.87
CA ASP A 652 25.36 -24.67 -4.93
C ASP A 652 25.09 -23.87 -6.22
N LEU A 653 24.15 -24.30 -7.07
CA LEU A 653 23.71 -23.52 -8.23
C LEU A 653 23.23 -22.15 -7.77
N SER A 654 23.90 -21.10 -8.23
CA SER A 654 23.58 -19.71 -7.91
C SER A 654 22.66 -19.11 -8.96
N TYR A 655 23.07 -19.13 -10.22
CA TYR A 655 22.32 -18.55 -11.33
C TYR A 655 22.72 -19.13 -12.68
N ILE A 656 22.01 -18.77 -13.75
CA ILE A 656 22.38 -19.06 -15.13
C ILE A 656 22.71 -17.79 -15.90
N ASN A 657 23.55 -17.92 -16.93
CA ASN A 657 23.78 -16.87 -17.92
C ASN A 657 23.30 -17.34 -19.30
N ILE A 658 22.86 -16.39 -20.11
CA ILE A 658 22.43 -16.63 -21.49
C ILE A 658 23.30 -15.81 -22.42
N TYR A 659 23.86 -16.47 -23.42
CA TYR A 659 24.67 -15.88 -24.48
C TYR A 659 23.92 -15.98 -25.81
N VAL A 660 24.03 -14.93 -26.61
CA VAL A 660 23.51 -14.85 -27.98
C VAL A 660 24.68 -14.50 -28.90
N ASP A 661 24.95 -15.34 -29.89
CA ASP A 661 26.08 -15.22 -30.82
C ASP A 661 27.42 -15.00 -30.08
N GLY A 662 27.62 -15.74 -29.00
CA GLY A 662 28.81 -15.68 -28.16
C GLY A 662 28.90 -14.45 -27.23
N SER A 663 27.98 -13.49 -27.33
CA SER A 663 27.93 -12.32 -26.46
C SER A 663 26.99 -12.55 -25.28
N LEU A 664 27.41 -12.15 -24.07
CA LEU A 664 26.58 -12.26 -22.87
C LEU A 664 25.32 -11.38 -23.02
N TYR A 665 24.15 -12.01 -23.09
CA TYR A 665 22.86 -11.34 -23.26
C TYR A 665 22.17 -11.10 -21.92
N ALA A 666 22.16 -12.10 -21.05
CA ALA A 666 21.55 -12.01 -19.72
C ALA A 666 22.44 -12.71 -18.68
N LYS A 667 22.60 -12.07 -17.52
CA LYS A 667 23.46 -12.53 -16.43
C LYS A 667 22.65 -12.67 -15.15
N GLY A 668 22.89 -13.73 -14.38
CA GLY A 668 22.35 -13.81 -13.02
C GLY A 668 20.88 -14.23 -12.93
N ILE A 669 20.38 -15.02 -13.90
CA ILE A 669 18.98 -15.48 -13.90
C ILE A 669 18.81 -16.60 -12.86
N THR A 670 17.78 -16.53 -12.01
CA THR A 670 17.55 -17.48 -10.91
C THR A 670 16.13 -18.04 -10.91
N GLY A 671 15.98 -19.31 -10.51
CA GLY A 671 14.66 -19.89 -10.17
C GLY A 671 13.64 -20.03 -11.30
N THR A 672 14.02 -19.82 -12.56
CA THR A 672 13.14 -19.91 -13.73
C THR A 672 13.48 -21.12 -14.61
N ASN A 673 12.45 -21.74 -15.19
CA ASN A 673 12.60 -22.84 -16.16
C ASN A 673 12.30 -22.39 -17.61
N GLN A 674 12.16 -21.09 -17.81
CA GLN A 674 11.85 -20.50 -19.11
C GLN A 674 12.46 -19.11 -19.21
N TYR A 675 12.88 -18.73 -20.42
CA TYR A 675 13.41 -17.39 -20.68
C TYR A 675 13.08 -16.96 -22.10
N ARG A 676 12.75 -15.68 -22.27
CA ARG A 676 12.47 -15.07 -23.57
C ARG A 676 13.61 -14.14 -23.97
N VAL A 677 14.27 -14.47 -25.07
CA VAL A 677 15.24 -13.59 -25.72
C VAL A 677 14.48 -12.64 -26.64
N THR A 678 14.73 -11.34 -26.51
CA THR A 678 14.06 -10.27 -27.27
C THR A 678 15.06 -9.40 -28.04
N GLY A 679 14.57 -8.65 -29.03
CA GLY A 679 15.42 -7.74 -29.82
C GLY A 679 16.27 -8.45 -30.85
N LEU A 680 15.84 -9.63 -31.31
CA LEU A 680 16.52 -10.40 -32.34
C LEU A 680 16.12 -9.94 -33.74
N THR A 681 17.00 -10.12 -34.72
CA THR A 681 16.69 -9.76 -36.12
C THR A 681 15.88 -10.87 -36.78
N THR A 682 14.68 -10.54 -37.27
CA THR A 682 13.80 -11.48 -38.00
C THR A 682 14.53 -12.10 -39.21
N GLY A 683 14.36 -13.41 -39.39
CA GLY A 683 14.98 -14.19 -40.46
C GLY A 683 16.40 -14.71 -40.16
N PHE A 684 17.02 -14.31 -39.04
CA PHE A 684 18.29 -14.85 -38.59
C PHE A 684 18.08 -16.03 -37.63
N SER A 685 19.10 -16.89 -37.52
CA SER A 685 19.10 -18.03 -36.60
C SER A 685 20.30 -17.89 -35.65
N PRO A 686 20.18 -17.11 -34.57
CA PRO A 686 21.28 -16.84 -33.66
C PRO A 686 21.66 -18.10 -32.85
N GLU A 687 22.93 -18.20 -32.48
CA GLU A 687 23.39 -19.23 -31.55
C GLU A 687 23.07 -18.81 -30.11
N ILE A 688 22.23 -19.59 -29.44
CA ILE A 688 21.88 -19.34 -28.03
C ILE A 688 22.59 -20.39 -27.17
N LYS A 689 23.38 -19.94 -26.19
CA LYS A 689 24.04 -20.81 -25.21
C LYS A 689 23.62 -20.44 -23.80
N ILE A 690 23.31 -21.43 -22.97
CA ILE A 690 22.99 -21.25 -21.55
C ILE A 690 24.10 -21.89 -20.71
N THR A 691 24.66 -21.17 -19.75
CA THR A 691 25.63 -21.69 -18.77
C THR A 691 25.05 -21.61 -17.36
N THR A 692 25.52 -22.47 -16.46
CA THR A 692 25.18 -22.48 -15.03
C THR A 692 26.38 -21.96 -14.23
N VAL A 693 26.12 -21.24 -13.14
CA VAL A 693 27.15 -20.67 -12.26
C VAL A 693 26.82 -21.00 -10.82
N ASP A 694 27.83 -21.48 -10.08
CA ASP A 694 27.69 -21.79 -8.64
C ASP A 694 27.83 -20.53 -7.74
N LEU A 695 27.72 -20.74 -6.43
CA LEU A 695 27.91 -19.71 -5.41
C LEU A 695 29.38 -19.26 -5.24
N ALA A 696 30.35 -20.04 -5.73
CA ALA A 696 31.77 -19.71 -5.73
C ALA A 696 32.21 -18.90 -6.97
N GLY A 697 31.36 -18.83 -7.99
CA GLY A 697 31.58 -18.13 -9.25
C GLY A 697 32.14 -18.99 -10.38
N ASN A 698 32.15 -20.33 -10.26
CA ASN A 698 32.56 -21.21 -11.35
C ASN A 698 31.43 -21.35 -12.37
N GLU A 699 31.74 -21.09 -13.65
CA GLU A 699 30.78 -21.15 -14.75
C GLU A 699 30.99 -22.44 -15.57
N SER A 700 29.88 -23.10 -15.91
CA SER A 700 29.85 -24.31 -16.72
C SER A 700 30.26 -24.04 -18.18
N VAL A 701 30.47 -25.11 -18.95
CA VAL A 701 30.83 -25.01 -20.38
C VAL A 701 29.66 -24.43 -21.19
N GLY A 702 28.44 -24.79 -20.79
CA GLY A 702 27.18 -24.34 -21.35
C GLY A 702 26.60 -25.29 -22.39
N VAL A 703 25.28 -25.25 -22.53
CA VAL A 703 24.52 -26.01 -23.54
C VAL A 703 23.97 -25.06 -24.60
N VAL A 704 24.21 -25.41 -25.86
CA VAL A 704 23.71 -24.68 -27.02
C VAL A 704 22.29 -25.15 -27.34
N ALA A 705 21.37 -24.20 -27.46
CA ALA A 705 19.99 -24.47 -27.82
C ALA A 705 19.87 -24.98 -29.26
N PRO A 706 18.83 -25.76 -29.58
CA PRO A 706 18.51 -26.10 -30.97
C PRO A 706 18.38 -24.83 -31.83
N THR A 707 18.87 -24.89 -33.07
CA THR A 707 18.79 -23.76 -34.00
C THR A 707 17.33 -23.41 -34.30
N VAL A 708 16.95 -22.16 -34.05
CA VAL A 708 15.62 -21.62 -34.31
C VAL A 708 15.75 -20.36 -35.17
N THR A 709 15.00 -20.30 -36.27
CA THR A 709 14.88 -19.09 -37.08
C THR A 709 13.90 -18.13 -36.43
N VAL A 710 14.33 -16.88 -36.25
CA VAL A 710 13.53 -15.81 -35.65
C VAL A 710 12.40 -15.43 -36.60
N ALA A 711 11.16 -15.50 -36.10
CA ALA A 711 9.94 -15.15 -36.81
C ALA A 711 9.82 -13.65 -37.17
#